data_AF-A0A545SD32-F1
#
_entry.id   AF-A0A545SD32-F1
#
_cell.length_a   1.000
_cell.length_b   1.000
_cell.length_c   1.000
_cell.angle_alpha   90.00
_cell.angle_beta   90.00
_cell.angle_gamma   90.00
#
_symmetry.space_group_name_H-M   'P 1'
#
loop_
_entity.id
_entity.type
_entity.pdbx_description
1 polymer ?
#
loop_
_entity_poly.entity_id
_entity_poly.type
_entity_poly.pdbx_seq_one_letter_code
_entity_poly.pdbx_strand_id
1 'polypeptide(L)'
;MNILAKKLDDKFQTLEEHTLWVTEEALKQIDDKTLQKVANISGWNTDKIKDLIFFSAYFHDMGKATIEFQNTIHNGTKSFHAMYSASVLESITEFEFLEDDIYINLLLVIALTHHSLMPYTPNSSNFSFLDEAKFLFNKYKILYENFRKKECIYDFKFHISDDIKFEIENIDNDLKLIKQTNKLRVLYTYVSGILNLADWIASSRFSQTTPITTFQCIPSKNDFMSHLTFNKLRDFQDELSIFTQSVLVEIPTGEGKTEGSLLWAIRNVYNQNTKIIYTLPTQTTSNKLYERVQKFFDKKECGLIHSNAKIFLEEAYERDNGVIDEHFKSDFLVSKSFNKPVTVSTIDSLLKYFINIGRFNIATKNFLNSVIIIDEVHSYDFKLMGFLKMFLELCKEYEVKVCLMSASIPNKIKELLNIKDYPVITQNDLFKKKANEIRKKDYELDDDFDFIFEKFEESKNILIIRNTVKSATDTYKYLKEKYSLNNKKILLYHSTFKKKDKNKKECLIFEKLDSKKPFILVATQIVEISLDIDFDVMFTDNAPIDSLIQRFGRVNRKKDENNKGEIFIYKYQKKYPYKNQYLLDMTFEMIQDGYFELAKYVEWLNMVYDRLFEDDIQIQNEITRLFDEAYQKYDKVLKELNGIKKSSDNYDLRDIELIKNDYLLYDDYINGNITHDYTISLPFYFEKKYKHIIKESSNYEILKINYSFEEGILLTNNKEGVDFW
;
A
#
# COMPACT_ATOMS: atom_id res chain seq x y z
N MET A 1 -34.82 6.44 -32.50
CA MET A 1 -34.27 5.16 -31.99
C MET A 1 -33.77 5.38 -30.56
N ASN A 2 -33.86 4.40 -29.65
CA ASN A 2 -33.23 4.56 -28.32
C ASN A 2 -31.71 4.40 -28.48
N ILE A 3 -30.95 5.49 -28.34
CA ILE A 3 -29.48 5.45 -28.38
C ILE A 3 -29.00 4.62 -27.18
N LEU A 4 -28.22 3.58 -27.45
CA LEU A 4 -27.77 2.62 -26.43
C LEU A 4 -26.41 3.03 -25.88
N ALA A 5 -26.21 2.87 -24.57
CA ALA A 5 -24.91 3.03 -23.92
C ALA A 5 -24.22 1.70 -23.63
N LYS A 6 -24.99 0.67 -23.25
CA LYS A 6 -24.47 -0.65 -22.86
C LYS A 6 -25.42 -1.77 -23.27
N LYS A 7 -24.82 -2.95 -23.48
CA LYS A 7 -25.50 -4.23 -23.64
C LYS A 7 -24.82 -5.24 -22.71
N LEU A 8 -25.60 -5.89 -21.85
CA LEU A 8 -25.16 -7.01 -21.01
C LEU A 8 -26.18 -8.13 -21.20
N ASP A 9 -25.74 -9.25 -21.77
CA ASP A 9 -26.61 -10.34 -22.24
C ASP A 9 -27.75 -9.80 -23.14
N ASP A 10 -29.00 -9.98 -22.72
CA ASP A 10 -30.22 -9.50 -23.40
C ASP A 10 -30.76 -8.17 -22.84
N LYS A 11 -30.06 -7.55 -21.88
CA LYS A 11 -30.46 -6.27 -21.29
C LYS A 11 -29.70 -5.12 -21.96
N PHE A 12 -30.44 -4.05 -22.24
CA PHE A 12 -29.92 -2.83 -22.83
C PHE A 12 -30.10 -1.66 -21.86
N GLN A 13 -29.09 -0.80 -21.81
CA GLN A 13 -29.15 0.48 -21.09
C GLN A 13 -29.13 1.61 -22.12
N THR A 14 -30.06 2.55 -22.00
CA THR A 14 -30.05 3.75 -22.87
C THR A 14 -28.97 4.74 -22.45
N LEU A 15 -28.49 5.55 -23.39
CA LEU A 15 -27.52 6.60 -23.10
C LEU A 15 -28.05 7.66 -22.14
N GLU A 16 -29.33 8.03 -22.26
CA GLU A 16 -29.98 8.98 -21.35
C GLU A 16 -30.04 8.43 -19.92
N GLU A 17 -30.43 7.16 -19.75
CA GLU A 17 -30.47 6.50 -18.44
C GLU A 17 -29.07 6.37 -17.81
N HIS A 18 -28.06 5.97 -18.58
CA HIS A 18 -26.67 5.89 -18.07
C HIS A 18 -26.16 7.27 -17.66
N THR A 19 -26.37 8.30 -18.50
CA THR A 19 -25.97 9.69 -18.20
C THR A 19 -26.62 10.19 -16.92
N LEU A 20 -27.90 9.89 -16.71
CA LEU A 20 -28.63 10.22 -15.49
C LEU A 20 -27.98 9.57 -14.26
N TRP A 21 -27.69 8.27 -14.32
CA TRP A 21 -27.06 7.55 -13.20
C TRP A 21 -25.65 8.06 -12.90
N VAL A 22 -24.83 8.32 -13.91
CA VAL A 22 -23.48 8.87 -13.70
C VAL A 22 -23.55 10.27 -13.08
N THR A 23 -24.48 11.11 -13.53
CA THR A 23 -24.65 12.46 -12.98
C THR A 23 -25.11 12.41 -11.53
N GLU A 24 -26.07 11.55 -11.21
CA GLU A 24 -26.55 11.33 -9.85
C GLU A 24 -25.39 10.89 -8.93
N GLU A 25 -24.62 9.88 -9.35
CA GLU A 25 -23.50 9.35 -8.56
C GLU A 25 -22.35 10.36 -8.44
N ALA A 26 -22.01 11.09 -9.49
CA ALA A 26 -20.96 12.10 -9.46
C ALA A 26 -21.25 13.20 -8.43
N LEU A 27 -22.49 13.67 -8.36
CA LEU A 27 -22.89 14.70 -7.39
C LEU A 27 -22.92 14.18 -5.95
N LYS A 28 -23.26 12.90 -5.72
CA LYS A 28 -23.19 12.26 -4.38
C LYS A 28 -21.77 12.16 -3.84
N GLN A 29 -20.77 12.13 -4.72
CA GLN A 29 -19.35 12.05 -4.33
C GLN A 29 -18.76 13.41 -3.89
N ILE A 30 -19.49 14.51 -4.09
CA ILE A 30 -19.04 15.85 -3.72
C ILE A 30 -19.21 16.05 -2.21
N ASP A 31 -18.11 16.40 -1.56
CA ASP A 31 -18.08 16.82 -0.17
C ASP A 31 -17.62 18.29 -0.11
N ASP A 32 -18.36 19.12 0.62
CA ASP A 32 -18.11 20.57 0.65
C ASP A 32 -16.73 20.90 1.26
N LYS A 33 -16.20 20.10 2.19
CA LYS A 33 -14.89 20.37 2.79
C LYS A 33 -13.77 20.14 1.78
N THR A 34 -13.77 18.99 1.10
CA THR A 34 -12.78 18.69 0.06
C THR A 34 -12.93 19.63 -1.12
N LEU A 35 -14.17 19.95 -1.52
CA LEU A 35 -14.41 20.92 -2.58
C LEU A 35 -13.82 22.29 -2.24
N GLN A 36 -13.99 22.76 -1.00
CA GLN A 36 -13.41 24.03 -0.56
C GLN A 36 -11.88 23.99 -0.60
N LYS A 37 -11.25 22.87 -0.22
CA LYS A 37 -9.80 22.69 -0.34
C LYS A 37 -9.34 22.79 -1.80
N VAL A 38 -10.02 22.07 -2.70
CA VAL A 38 -9.72 22.10 -4.14
C VAL A 38 -9.90 23.51 -4.71
N ALA A 39 -10.95 24.22 -4.30
CA ALA A 39 -11.18 25.62 -4.66
C ALA A 39 -10.03 26.53 -4.20
N ASN A 40 -9.58 26.40 -2.95
CA ASN A 40 -8.49 27.22 -2.41
C ASN A 40 -7.17 27.01 -3.16
N ILE A 41 -6.84 25.75 -3.51
CA ILE A 41 -5.58 25.41 -4.17
C ILE A 41 -5.60 25.84 -5.64
N SER A 42 -6.71 25.58 -6.31
CA SER A 42 -6.87 25.88 -7.74
C SER A 42 -7.16 27.35 -8.04
N GLY A 43 -7.71 28.10 -7.08
CA GLY A 43 -8.23 29.45 -7.28
C GLY A 43 -9.61 29.48 -7.94
N TRP A 44 -10.25 28.33 -8.20
CA TRP A 44 -11.59 28.27 -8.79
C TRP A 44 -12.68 28.36 -7.73
N ASN A 45 -13.82 28.97 -8.09
CA ASN A 45 -14.99 28.99 -7.23
C ASN A 45 -15.61 27.58 -7.10
N THR A 46 -16.11 27.25 -5.91
CA THR A 46 -16.72 25.95 -5.60
C THR A 46 -17.91 25.62 -6.51
N ASP A 47 -18.77 26.59 -6.84
CA ASP A 47 -19.87 26.39 -7.78
C ASP A 47 -19.38 26.10 -9.20
N LYS A 48 -18.33 26.79 -9.67
CA LYS A 48 -17.72 26.53 -10.99
C LYS A 48 -17.20 25.08 -11.06
N ILE A 49 -16.60 24.58 -9.99
CA ILE A 49 -16.13 23.19 -9.91
C ILE A 49 -17.31 22.20 -9.87
N LYS A 50 -18.36 22.48 -9.10
CA LYS A 50 -19.59 21.64 -9.08
C LYS A 50 -20.22 21.58 -10.48
N ASP A 51 -20.23 22.69 -11.20
CA ASP A 51 -20.77 22.79 -12.55
C ASP A 51 -19.89 22.02 -13.55
N LEU A 52 -18.56 22.12 -13.43
CA LEU A 52 -17.62 21.30 -14.21
C LEU A 52 -17.82 19.79 -13.96
N ILE A 53 -18.04 19.36 -12.71
CA ILE A 53 -18.33 17.95 -12.38
C ILE A 53 -19.62 17.50 -13.05
N PHE A 54 -20.68 18.32 -12.95
CA PHE A 54 -21.96 18.03 -13.59
C PHE A 54 -21.81 17.86 -15.10
N PHE A 55 -21.20 18.83 -15.77
CA PHE A 55 -21.05 18.78 -17.24
C PHE A 55 -20.09 17.68 -17.68
N SER A 56 -19.05 17.39 -16.90
CA SER A 56 -18.17 16.24 -17.16
C SER A 56 -18.97 14.93 -17.11
N ALA A 57 -19.81 14.74 -16.08
CA ALA A 57 -20.69 13.57 -15.96
C ALA A 57 -21.72 13.51 -17.08
N TYR A 58 -22.28 14.65 -17.50
CA TYR A 58 -23.25 14.70 -18.58
C TYR A 58 -22.63 14.35 -19.94
N PHE A 59 -21.49 14.96 -20.29
CA PHE A 59 -20.95 14.91 -21.65
C PHE A 59 -19.94 13.78 -21.90
N HIS A 60 -19.36 13.13 -20.89
CA HIS A 60 -18.27 12.17 -21.07
C HIS A 60 -18.56 11.06 -22.09
N ASP A 61 -19.81 10.59 -22.15
CA ASP A 61 -20.25 9.45 -22.96
C ASP A 61 -21.10 9.87 -24.18
N MET A 62 -21.20 11.16 -24.48
CA MET A 62 -22.03 11.66 -25.59
C MET A 62 -21.59 11.13 -26.95
N GLY A 63 -20.31 10.81 -27.10
CA GLY A 63 -19.74 10.12 -28.24
C GLY A 63 -20.31 8.73 -28.50
N LYS A 64 -21.06 8.14 -27.58
CA LYS A 64 -21.80 6.89 -27.82
C LYS A 64 -22.97 7.09 -28.79
N ALA A 65 -23.40 8.32 -29.01
CA ALA A 65 -24.45 8.68 -29.97
C ALA A 65 -23.96 8.73 -31.44
N THR A 66 -22.80 8.14 -31.75
CA THR A 66 -22.30 8.01 -33.12
C THR A 66 -22.72 6.68 -33.76
N ILE A 67 -22.81 6.67 -35.09
CA ILE A 67 -23.10 5.47 -35.89
C ILE A 67 -22.06 4.38 -35.59
N GLU A 68 -20.80 4.76 -35.45
CA GLU A 68 -19.67 3.87 -35.20
C GLU A 68 -19.79 3.17 -33.85
N PHE A 69 -20.15 3.88 -32.78
CA PHE A 69 -20.33 3.26 -31.46
C PHE A 69 -21.58 2.36 -31.42
N GLN A 70 -22.69 2.79 -32.02
CA GLN A 70 -23.89 1.93 -32.07
C GLN A 70 -23.59 0.62 -32.85
N ASN A 71 -22.84 0.69 -33.95
CA ASN A 71 -22.36 -0.50 -34.67
C ASN A 71 -21.44 -1.37 -33.79
N THR A 72 -20.61 -0.78 -32.94
CA THR A 72 -19.79 -1.51 -31.97
C THR A 72 -20.61 -2.32 -30.98
N ILE A 73 -21.71 -1.79 -30.44
CA ILE A 73 -22.59 -2.54 -29.52
C ILE A 73 -23.15 -3.80 -30.18
N HIS A 74 -23.42 -3.73 -31.48
CA HIS A 74 -23.98 -4.85 -32.24
C HIS A 74 -22.94 -5.83 -32.76
N ASN A 75 -21.78 -5.34 -33.21
CA ASN A 75 -20.78 -6.13 -33.95
C ASN A 75 -19.48 -6.41 -33.18
N GLY A 76 -19.32 -5.84 -31.97
CA GLY A 76 -18.13 -6.04 -31.12
C GLY A 76 -16.84 -5.38 -31.63
N THR A 77 -16.93 -4.36 -32.50
CA THR A 77 -15.77 -3.62 -33.01
C THR A 77 -15.18 -2.66 -31.95
N LYS A 78 -13.98 -2.13 -32.16
CA LYS A 78 -13.39 -1.13 -31.24
C LYS A 78 -13.92 0.27 -31.58
N SER A 79 -14.41 1.01 -30.59
CA SER A 79 -14.87 2.40 -30.74
C SER A 79 -14.01 3.37 -29.92
N PHE A 80 -13.96 4.64 -30.36
CA PHE A 80 -13.22 5.74 -29.73
C PHE A 80 -14.16 6.81 -29.16
N HIS A 81 -15.24 6.40 -28.51
CA HIS A 81 -16.32 7.31 -28.09
C HIS A 81 -15.87 8.46 -27.17
N ALA A 82 -14.80 8.31 -26.39
CA ALA A 82 -14.23 9.43 -25.63
C ALA A 82 -13.73 10.58 -26.53
N MET A 83 -13.15 10.25 -27.69
CA MET A 83 -12.76 11.24 -28.70
C MET A 83 -14.00 11.90 -29.33
N TYR A 84 -15.03 11.11 -29.65
CA TYR A 84 -16.27 11.66 -30.20
C TYR A 84 -16.99 12.57 -29.19
N SER A 85 -16.97 12.24 -27.89
CA SER A 85 -17.49 13.13 -26.84
C SER A 85 -16.71 14.45 -26.80
N ALA A 86 -15.39 14.40 -26.94
CA ALA A 86 -14.54 15.58 -26.93
C ALA A 86 -14.83 16.55 -28.10
N SER A 87 -15.22 16.04 -29.27
CA SER A 87 -15.56 16.89 -30.44
C SER A 87 -16.82 17.73 -30.26
N VAL A 88 -17.69 17.35 -29.33
CA VAL A 88 -18.85 18.17 -28.96
C VAL A 88 -18.43 19.34 -28.06
N LEU A 89 -17.29 19.22 -27.37
CA LEU A 89 -16.87 20.13 -26.30
C LEU A 89 -15.81 21.14 -26.73
N GLU A 90 -15.27 21.00 -27.93
CA GLU A 90 -14.21 21.84 -28.50
C GLU A 90 -14.52 23.34 -28.40
N SER A 91 -15.74 23.73 -28.76
CA SER A 91 -16.16 25.13 -28.79
C SER A 91 -16.55 25.72 -27.42
N ILE A 92 -16.45 24.94 -26.33
CA ILE A 92 -16.84 25.37 -24.97
C ILE A 92 -15.64 25.99 -24.26
N THR A 93 -15.75 27.28 -23.93
CA THR A 93 -14.63 28.08 -23.36
C THR A 93 -14.83 28.37 -21.87
N GLU A 94 -16.03 28.17 -21.33
CA GLU A 94 -16.41 28.53 -19.96
C GLU A 94 -15.61 27.78 -18.88
N PHE A 95 -15.03 26.63 -19.23
CA PHE A 95 -14.21 25.79 -18.36
C PHE A 95 -12.73 25.79 -18.73
N GLU A 96 -12.26 26.85 -19.38
CA GLU A 96 -10.83 27.02 -19.62
C GLU A 96 -10.06 27.32 -18.34
N PHE A 97 -8.97 26.58 -18.15
CA PHE A 97 -7.92 26.89 -17.19
C PHE A 97 -6.93 27.86 -17.84
N LEU A 98 -6.75 29.01 -17.23
CA LEU A 98 -5.95 30.13 -17.73
C LEU A 98 -4.62 30.21 -17.00
N GLU A 99 -3.51 30.16 -17.73
CA GLU A 99 -2.18 30.42 -17.18
C GLU A 99 -1.22 30.96 -18.23
N ASP A 100 -0.58 32.11 -17.96
CA ASP A 100 0.44 32.73 -18.85
C ASP A 100 0.04 32.73 -20.35
N ASP A 101 -1.19 33.17 -20.65
CA ASP A 101 -1.80 33.22 -22.00
C ASP A 101 -2.05 31.85 -22.66
N ILE A 102 -2.00 30.76 -21.90
CA ILE A 102 -2.37 29.40 -22.32
C ILE A 102 -3.76 29.07 -21.76
N TYR A 103 -4.60 28.51 -22.62
CA TYR A 103 -6.00 28.20 -22.34
C TYR A 103 -6.18 26.69 -22.48
N ILE A 104 -6.65 26.02 -21.42
CA ILE A 104 -6.92 24.58 -21.49
C ILE A 104 -8.36 24.31 -21.13
N ASN A 105 -9.14 23.86 -22.11
CA ASN A 105 -10.51 23.41 -21.93
C ASN A 105 -10.54 22.13 -21.06
N LEU A 106 -10.73 22.31 -19.76
CA LEU A 106 -10.73 21.20 -18.80
C LEU A 106 -11.87 20.21 -19.04
N LEU A 107 -13.04 20.70 -19.46
CA LEU A 107 -14.21 19.86 -19.72
C LEU A 107 -13.92 18.88 -20.87
N LEU A 108 -13.30 19.38 -21.94
CA LEU A 108 -12.83 18.54 -23.06
C LEU A 108 -11.76 17.54 -22.61
N VAL A 109 -10.73 17.99 -21.88
CA VAL A 109 -9.64 17.10 -21.41
C VAL A 109 -10.17 15.98 -20.52
N ILE A 110 -11.13 16.27 -19.63
CA ILE A 110 -11.75 15.28 -18.75
C ILE A 110 -12.57 14.28 -19.56
N ALA A 111 -13.38 14.75 -20.51
CA ALA A 111 -14.15 13.89 -21.40
C ALA A 111 -13.24 13.03 -22.30
N LEU A 112 -12.11 13.55 -22.76
CA LEU A 112 -11.16 12.78 -23.58
C LEU A 112 -10.47 11.65 -22.79
N THR A 113 -10.18 11.88 -21.51
CA THR A 113 -9.31 11.01 -20.70
C THR A 113 -10.06 10.04 -19.77
N HIS A 114 -11.39 10.00 -19.79
CA HIS A 114 -12.18 9.24 -18.81
C HIS A 114 -11.99 7.71 -18.87
N HIS A 115 -11.68 7.09 -20.01
CA HIS A 115 -11.43 5.63 -20.07
C HIS A 115 -9.94 5.26 -20.05
N SER A 116 -9.12 5.98 -20.82
CA SER A 116 -7.67 5.82 -20.93
C SER A 116 -7.04 7.14 -21.35
N LEU A 117 -5.81 7.40 -20.92
CA LEU A 117 -5.05 8.57 -21.35
C LEU A 117 -4.67 8.43 -22.84
N MET A 118 -5.34 9.23 -23.67
CA MET A 118 -5.12 9.46 -25.11
C MET A 118 -5.08 8.22 -26.01
N PRO A 119 -6.25 7.67 -26.40
CA PRO A 119 -6.32 6.57 -27.35
C PRO A 119 -6.22 7.09 -28.79
N TYR A 120 -5.03 7.44 -29.28
CA TYR A 120 -4.87 7.78 -30.70
C TYR A 120 -4.24 6.66 -31.52
N THR A 121 -4.91 6.29 -32.61
CA THR A 121 -4.29 5.68 -33.80
C THR A 121 -4.77 6.43 -35.04
N PRO A 122 -3.92 6.64 -36.07
CA PRO A 122 -4.23 7.47 -37.24
C PRO A 122 -5.49 7.14 -38.06
N ASN A 123 -6.09 5.96 -37.87
CA ASN A 123 -7.26 5.49 -38.64
C ASN A 123 -8.61 5.73 -37.93
N SER A 124 -8.68 6.59 -36.91
CA SER A 124 -9.85 6.73 -36.02
C SER A 124 -10.69 7.99 -36.22
N SER A 125 -10.38 8.83 -37.20
CA SER A 125 -10.89 10.20 -37.33
C SER A 125 -12.31 10.32 -37.90
N ASN A 126 -12.83 9.33 -38.64
CA ASN A 126 -14.13 9.49 -39.30
C ASN A 126 -15.25 8.93 -38.39
N PHE A 127 -16.14 9.81 -37.94
CA PHE A 127 -17.35 9.45 -37.21
C PHE A 127 -18.53 10.31 -37.63
N SER A 128 -19.76 9.88 -37.33
CA SER A 128 -20.96 10.67 -37.57
C SER A 128 -21.98 10.48 -36.46
N PHE A 129 -22.44 11.60 -35.89
CA PHE A 129 -23.51 11.59 -34.90
C PHE A 129 -24.86 11.26 -35.53
N LEU A 130 -25.67 10.50 -34.80
CA LEU A 130 -27.07 10.28 -35.14
C LEU A 130 -27.85 11.60 -35.07
N ASP A 131 -28.88 11.75 -35.89
CA ASP A 131 -29.71 12.97 -35.89
C ASP A 131 -30.34 13.24 -34.51
N GLU A 132 -30.68 12.17 -33.79
CA GLU A 132 -31.23 12.27 -32.42
C GLU A 132 -30.21 12.77 -31.38
N ALA A 133 -28.90 12.72 -31.67
CA ALA A 133 -27.85 13.17 -30.74
C ALA A 133 -27.96 14.67 -30.45
N LYS A 134 -28.38 15.49 -31.43
CA LYS A 134 -28.58 16.93 -31.26
C LYS A 134 -29.61 17.25 -30.17
N PHE A 135 -30.61 16.40 -30.00
CA PHE A 135 -31.61 16.56 -28.95
C PHE A 135 -31.00 16.25 -27.57
N LEU A 136 -30.18 15.19 -27.46
CA LEU A 136 -29.47 14.86 -26.22
C LEU A 136 -28.51 15.96 -25.80
N PHE A 137 -27.79 16.59 -26.74
CA PHE A 137 -26.86 17.68 -26.40
C PHE A 137 -27.56 18.90 -25.82
N ASN A 138 -28.83 19.13 -26.12
CA ASN A 138 -29.58 20.29 -25.61
C ASN A 138 -30.34 20.00 -24.30
N LYS A 139 -30.44 18.74 -23.88
CA LYS A 139 -31.16 18.34 -22.65
C LYS A 139 -30.43 18.68 -21.34
N TYR A 140 -29.16 19.10 -21.37
CA TYR A 140 -28.40 19.38 -20.15
C TYR A 140 -29.07 20.44 -19.28
N LYS A 141 -29.75 21.44 -19.85
CA LYS A 141 -30.39 22.53 -19.07
C LYS A 141 -31.44 21.99 -18.12
N ILE A 142 -32.31 21.11 -18.63
CA ILE A 142 -33.37 20.45 -17.84
C ILE A 142 -32.75 19.62 -16.72
N LEU A 143 -31.74 18.82 -17.06
CA LEU A 143 -31.09 17.94 -16.08
C LEU A 143 -30.29 18.75 -15.03
N TYR A 144 -29.67 19.85 -15.45
CA TYR A 144 -28.96 20.79 -14.57
C TYR A 144 -29.91 21.42 -13.57
N GLU A 145 -31.05 21.95 -14.02
CA GLU A 145 -32.07 22.53 -13.15
C GLU A 145 -32.59 21.51 -12.12
N ASN A 146 -32.83 20.28 -12.56
CA ASN A 146 -33.30 19.20 -11.68
C ASN A 146 -32.29 18.85 -10.59
N PHE A 147 -31.01 18.69 -10.92
CA PHE A 147 -29.98 18.26 -9.96
C PHE A 147 -29.39 19.41 -9.15
N ARG A 148 -29.08 20.54 -9.79
CA ARG A 148 -28.47 21.72 -9.14
C ARG A 148 -29.51 22.60 -8.46
N LYS A 149 -30.80 22.42 -8.73
CA LYS A 149 -31.92 23.19 -8.15
C LYS A 149 -31.78 24.71 -8.37
N LYS A 150 -31.17 25.09 -9.49
CA LYS A 150 -30.97 26.48 -9.94
C LYS A 150 -31.02 26.55 -11.46
N GLU A 151 -31.39 27.71 -11.99
CA GLU A 151 -31.43 27.95 -13.44
C GLU A 151 -30.04 27.73 -14.07
N CYS A 152 -30.01 27.08 -15.24
CA CYS A 152 -28.77 26.88 -15.97
C CYS A 152 -28.36 28.17 -16.70
N ILE A 153 -27.32 28.83 -16.20
CA ILE A 153 -26.79 30.07 -16.80
C ILE A 153 -25.92 29.82 -18.05
N TYR A 154 -25.61 28.55 -18.34
CA TYR A 154 -24.75 28.16 -19.45
C TYR A 154 -25.57 27.98 -20.73
N ASP A 155 -25.12 28.58 -21.82
CA ASP A 155 -25.70 28.46 -23.15
C ASP A 155 -24.66 28.00 -24.16
N PHE A 156 -24.32 26.70 -24.12
CA PHE A 156 -23.30 26.13 -24.98
C PHE A 156 -23.72 26.13 -26.45
N LYS A 157 -22.83 26.64 -27.30
CA LYS A 157 -22.93 26.54 -28.76
C LYS A 157 -22.06 25.40 -29.25
N PHE A 158 -22.69 24.29 -29.60
CA PHE A 158 -21.97 23.11 -30.07
C PHE A 158 -21.58 23.28 -31.53
N HIS A 159 -20.28 23.33 -31.81
CA HIS A 159 -19.74 23.15 -33.15
C HIS A 159 -19.07 21.78 -33.19
N ILE A 160 -19.68 20.84 -33.91
CA ILE A 160 -19.12 19.49 -34.06
C ILE A 160 -18.13 19.54 -35.21
N SER A 161 -16.85 19.33 -34.92
CA SER A 161 -15.82 19.07 -35.95
C SER A 161 -15.82 17.59 -36.32
N ASP A 162 -15.67 17.31 -37.60
CA ASP A 162 -15.49 15.94 -38.12
C ASP A 162 -14.06 15.41 -37.85
N ASP A 163 -13.13 16.27 -37.42
CA ASP A 163 -11.77 15.90 -37.03
C ASP A 163 -11.25 16.81 -35.89
N ILE A 164 -10.93 16.20 -34.74
CA ILE A 164 -10.37 16.91 -33.57
C ILE A 164 -8.89 16.61 -33.33
N LYS A 165 -8.22 15.99 -34.31
CA LYS A 165 -6.82 15.64 -34.19
C LYS A 165 -5.94 16.86 -33.90
N PHE A 166 -6.18 17.97 -34.60
CA PHE A 166 -5.44 19.22 -34.41
C PHE A 166 -5.57 19.75 -32.98
N GLU A 167 -6.80 19.73 -32.43
CA GLU A 167 -7.05 20.14 -31.05
C GLU A 167 -6.38 19.22 -30.03
N ILE A 168 -6.43 17.91 -30.23
CA ILE A 168 -5.74 16.96 -29.34
C ILE A 168 -4.22 17.20 -29.36
N GLU A 169 -3.63 17.44 -30.54
CA GLU A 169 -2.20 17.76 -30.68
C GLU A 169 -1.85 19.10 -30.02
N ASN A 170 -2.72 20.11 -30.11
CA ASN A 170 -2.54 21.41 -29.45
C ASN A 170 -2.60 21.30 -27.94
N ILE A 171 -3.61 20.62 -27.38
CA ILE A 171 -3.73 20.37 -25.93
C ILE A 171 -2.45 19.76 -25.39
N ASP A 172 -1.86 18.82 -26.13
CA ASP A 172 -0.65 18.13 -25.72
C ASP A 172 0.59 19.03 -25.69
N ASN A 173 0.61 20.07 -26.53
CA ASN A 173 1.64 21.11 -26.53
C ASN A 173 1.38 22.16 -25.45
N ASP A 174 0.14 22.61 -25.29
CA ASP A 174 -0.27 23.59 -24.28
C ASP A 174 -0.03 23.08 -22.87
N LEU A 175 -0.31 21.80 -22.62
CA LEU A 175 -0.01 21.13 -21.36
C LEU A 175 1.48 21.19 -20.98
N LYS A 176 2.41 21.18 -21.96
CA LYS A 176 3.86 21.28 -21.69
C LYS A 176 4.29 22.67 -21.25
N LEU A 177 3.51 23.69 -21.58
CA LEU A 177 3.85 25.08 -21.33
C LEU A 177 3.36 25.60 -19.96
N ILE A 178 2.47 24.85 -19.31
CA ILE A 178 1.97 25.15 -17.96
C ILE A 178 3.10 25.10 -16.93
N LYS A 179 3.21 26.14 -16.11
CA LYS A 179 4.17 26.19 -15.00
C LYS A 179 3.56 25.70 -13.68
N GLN A 180 2.30 26.02 -13.39
CA GLN A 180 1.57 25.65 -12.17
C GLN A 180 0.86 24.29 -12.34
N THR A 181 1.64 23.28 -12.69
CA THR A 181 1.16 21.91 -12.93
C THR A 181 0.38 21.33 -11.74
N ASN A 182 0.69 21.75 -10.51
CA ASN A 182 -0.01 21.30 -9.31
C ASN A 182 -1.48 21.75 -9.28
N LYS A 183 -1.77 23.02 -9.61
CA LYS A 183 -3.16 23.55 -9.58
C LYS A 183 -4.04 22.85 -10.61
N LEU A 184 -3.53 22.71 -11.83
CA LEU A 184 -4.19 21.97 -12.89
C LEU A 184 -4.42 20.52 -12.44
N ARG A 185 -3.38 19.85 -11.92
CA ARG A 185 -3.44 18.46 -11.51
C ARG A 185 -4.50 18.22 -10.44
N VAL A 186 -4.61 19.08 -9.44
CA VAL A 186 -5.59 18.93 -8.36
C VAL A 186 -7.02 19.06 -8.89
N LEU A 187 -7.31 20.07 -9.72
CA LEU A 187 -8.61 20.21 -10.38
C LEU A 187 -8.94 18.99 -11.24
N TYR A 188 -8.01 18.64 -12.14
CA TYR A 188 -8.17 17.53 -13.05
C TYR A 188 -8.41 16.21 -12.30
N THR A 189 -7.57 15.88 -11.33
CA THR A 189 -7.67 14.62 -10.59
C THR A 189 -8.91 14.56 -9.71
N TYR A 190 -9.34 15.67 -9.10
CA TYR A 190 -10.57 15.71 -8.33
C TYR A 190 -11.80 15.45 -9.21
N VAL A 191 -11.95 16.20 -10.31
CA VAL A 191 -13.12 16.07 -11.19
C VAL A 191 -13.11 14.75 -11.97
N SER A 192 -11.99 14.40 -12.61
CA SER A 192 -11.89 13.14 -13.36
C SER A 192 -11.97 11.92 -12.45
N GLY A 193 -11.45 12.01 -11.22
CA GLY A 193 -11.57 10.96 -10.20
C GLY A 193 -13.01 10.73 -9.77
N ILE A 194 -13.80 11.80 -9.56
CA ILE A 194 -15.24 11.72 -9.31
C ILE A 194 -15.96 11.10 -10.51
N LEU A 195 -15.70 11.60 -11.72
CA LEU A 195 -16.32 11.09 -12.95
C LEU A 195 -16.06 9.60 -13.14
N ASN A 196 -14.81 9.17 -13.02
CA ASN A 196 -14.44 7.77 -13.20
C ASN A 196 -15.07 6.88 -12.14
N LEU A 197 -15.11 7.31 -10.89
CA LEU A 197 -15.77 6.55 -9.84
C LEU A 197 -17.28 6.46 -10.08
N ALA A 198 -17.91 7.55 -10.50
CA ALA A 198 -19.34 7.60 -10.80
C ALA A 198 -19.71 6.71 -11.99
N ASP A 199 -18.93 6.73 -13.08
CA ASP A 199 -19.11 5.85 -14.23
C ASP A 199 -18.95 4.37 -13.83
N TRP A 200 -17.98 4.05 -12.97
CA TRP A 200 -17.82 2.68 -12.45
C TRP A 200 -19.01 2.25 -11.59
N ILE A 201 -19.48 3.09 -10.66
CA ILE A 201 -20.63 2.76 -9.80
C ILE A 201 -21.90 2.60 -10.65
N ALA A 202 -22.15 3.50 -11.61
CA ALA A 202 -23.27 3.42 -12.53
C ALA A 202 -23.20 2.17 -13.41
N SER A 203 -22.00 1.79 -13.87
CA SER A 203 -21.77 0.52 -14.57
C SER A 203 -22.09 -0.68 -13.71
N SER A 204 -21.59 -0.70 -12.46
CA SER A 204 -21.83 -1.78 -11.51
C SER A 204 -23.29 -1.89 -11.07
N ARG A 205 -24.04 -0.77 -11.06
CA ARG A 205 -25.50 -0.76 -10.83
C ARG A 205 -26.24 -1.55 -11.92
N PHE A 206 -25.80 -1.43 -13.18
CA PHE A 206 -26.38 -2.17 -14.30
C PHE A 206 -26.08 -3.68 -14.21
N SER A 207 -24.86 -4.05 -13.81
CA SER A 207 -24.45 -5.45 -13.60
C SER A 207 -24.83 -6.04 -12.23
N GLN A 208 -25.50 -5.28 -11.37
CA GLN A 208 -25.87 -5.68 -10.00
C GLN A 208 -24.68 -6.06 -9.11
N THR A 209 -23.51 -5.48 -9.35
CA THR A 209 -22.26 -5.73 -8.63
C THR A 209 -21.74 -4.48 -7.91
N THR A 210 -22.63 -3.60 -7.46
CA THR A 210 -22.25 -2.30 -6.88
C THR A 210 -21.33 -2.47 -5.66
N PRO A 211 -20.08 -1.98 -5.73
CA PRO A 211 -19.13 -2.14 -4.65
C PRO A 211 -19.40 -1.10 -3.55
N ILE A 212 -19.10 -1.46 -2.30
CA ILE A 212 -19.21 -0.52 -1.19
C ILE A 212 -18.02 0.45 -1.24
N THR A 213 -18.33 1.74 -1.36
CA THR A 213 -17.34 2.82 -1.43
C THR A 213 -17.52 3.86 -0.34
N THR A 214 -18.51 3.72 0.54
CA THR A 214 -18.77 4.65 1.65
C THR A 214 -19.06 3.87 2.92
N PHE A 215 -18.81 4.49 4.07
CA PHE A 215 -19.26 3.95 5.35
C PHE A 215 -20.80 3.91 5.36
N GLN A 216 -21.37 2.76 5.70
CA GLN A 216 -22.82 2.66 5.94
C GLN A 216 -23.23 3.57 7.10
N CYS A 217 -22.45 3.49 8.19
CA CYS A 217 -22.55 4.37 9.35
C CYS A 217 -21.17 4.92 9.68
N ILE A 218 -21.09 6.21 10.06
CA ILE A 218 -19.82 6.79 10.50
C ILE A 218 -19.35 6.01 11.75
N PRO A 219 -18.13 5.44 11.74
CA PRO A 219 -17.64 4.66 12.87
C PRO A 219 -17.56 5.53 14.12
N SER A 220 -17.82 4.93 15.29
CA SER A 220 -17.82 5.64 16.57
C SER A 220 -16.88 4.98 17.57
N LYS A 221 -16.40 5.77 18.55
CA LYS A 221 -15.57 5.24 19.66
C LYS A 221 -16.30 4.10 20.39
N ASN A 222 -17.59 4.25 20.67
CA ASN A 222 -18.36 3.27 21.44
C ASN A 222 -18.50 1.93 20.69
N ASP A 223 -18.76 2.00 19.39
CA ASP A 223 -18.85 0.82 18.53
C ASP A 223 -17.50 0.09 18.47
N PHE A 224 -16.42 0.83 18.22
CA PHE A 224 -15.07 0.29 18.23
C PHE A 224 -14.69 -0.37 19.57
N MET A 225 -15.03 0.28 20.69
CA MET A 225 -14.79 -0.24 22.03
C MET A 225 -15.53 -1.56 22.30
N SER A 226 -16.71 -1.76 21.69
CA SER A 226 -17.49 -2.99 21.87
C SER A 226 -16.81 -4.24 21.28
N HIS A 227 -15.89 -4.04 20.33
CA HIS A 227 -15.10 -5.09 19.70
C HIS A 227 -13.79 -5.40 20.43
N LEU A 228 -13.39 -4.58 21.41
CA LEU A 228 -12.16 -4.79 22.16
C LEU A 228 -12.35 -5.84 23.26
N THR A 229 -11.31 -6.64 23.50
CA THR A 229 -11.30 -7.68 24.54
C THR A 229 -11.02 -7.13 25.95
N PHE A 230 -10.78 -5.82 26.08
CA PHE A 230 -10.44 -5.17 27.34
C PHE A 230 -11.32 -3.95 27.59
N ASN A 231 -11.68 -3.75 28.87
CA ASN A 231 -12.72 -2.77 29.25
C ASN A 231 -12.18 -1.35 29.47
N LYS A 232 -10.86 -1.15 29.53
CA LYS A 232 -10.25 0.15 29.84
C LYS A 232 -9.12 0.46 28.87
N LEU A 233 -9.23 1.60 28.19
CA LEU A 233 -8.17 2.15 27.36
C LEU A 233 -6.97 2.57 28.21
N ARG A 234 -5.77 2.48 27.64
CA ARG A 234 -4.58 3.12 28.21
C ARG A 234 -4.66 4.64 27.99
N ASP A 235 -3.96 5.40 28.82
CA ASP A 235 -4.03 6.87 28.81
C ASP A 235 -3.70 7.45 27.41
N PHE A 236 -2.67 6.94 26.73
CA PHE A 236 -2.34 7.39 25.37
C PHE A 236 -3.44 7.06 24.33
N GLN A 237 -4.19 5.96 24.52
CA GLN A 237 -5.27 5.57 23.63
C GLN A 237 -6.49 6.47 23.84
N ASP A 238 -6.77 6.85 25.08
CA ASP A 238 -7.81 7.82 25.41
C ASP A 238 -7.46 9.21 24.85
N GLU A 239 -6.21 9.64 24.99
CA GLU A 239 -5.72 10.90 24.39
C GLU A 239 -5.88 10.89 22.86
N LEU A 240 -5.45 9.82 22.18
CA LEU A 240 -5.62 9.67 20.74
C LEU A 240 -7.08 9.70 20.30
N SER A 241 -8.00 9.17 21.12
CA SER A 241 -9.42 9.10 20.80
C SER A 241 -10.12 10.47 20.73
N ILE A 242 -9.50 11.51 21.29
CA ILE A 242 -10.02 12.89 21.25
C ILE A 242 -9.18 13.81 20.36
N PHE A 243 -8.00 13.35 19.92
CA PHE A 243 -7.03 14.15 19.19
C PHE A 243 -7.42 14.37 17.72
N THR A 244 -7.32 15.61 17.23
CA THR A 244 -7.86 16.00 15.90
C THR A 244 -6.82 16.49 14.90
N GLN A 245 -5.54 16.52 15.25
CA GLN A 245 -4.46 16.97 14.37
C GLN A 245 -3.58 15.79 13.91
N SER A 246 -2.66 16.05 12.99
CA SER A 246 -1.57 15.10 12.71
C SER A 246 -0.73 14.90 13.97
N VAL A 247 -0.20 13.69 14.17
CA VAL A 247 0.38 13.27 15.45
C VAL A 247 1.53 12.29 15.25
N LEU A 248 2.54 12.36 16.12
CA LEU A 248 3.54 11.31 16.31
C LEU A 248 3.17 10.48 17.53
N VAL A 249 3.09 9.16 17.37
CA VAL A 249 2.81 8.22 18.46
C VAL A 249 4.07 7.41 18.74
N GLU A 250 4.67 7.66 19.90
CA GLU A 250 5.90 7.00 20.35
C GLU A 250 5.58 6.12 21.55
N ILE A 251 5.32 4.84 21.29
CA ILE A 251 4.84 3.87 22.29
C ILE A 251 5.55 2.53 22.04
N PRO A 252 5.99 1.81 23.10
CA PRO A 252 6.69 0.55 22.93
C PRO A 252 5.87 -0.49 22.14
N THR A 253 6.57 -1.42 21.51
CA THR A 253 5.91 -2.54 20.82
C THR A 253 5.04 -3.35 21.80
N GLY A 254 3.91 -3.85 21.28
CA GLY A 254 2.97 -4.68 22.04
C GLY A 254 2.00 -3.92 22.97
N GLU A 255 2.05 -2.60 23.06
CA GLU A 255 1.20 -1.83 23.99
C GLU A 255 -0.15 -1.34 23.40
N GLY A 256 -0.49 -1.74 22.17
CA GLY A 256 -1.77 -1.37 21.54
C GLY A 256 -1.75 -0.07 20.74
N LYS A 257 -0.62 0.24 20.09
CA LYS A 257 -0.48 1.36 19.11
C LYS A 257 -1.57 1.33 18.03
N THR A 258 -1.85 0.13 17.50
CA THR A 258 -2.85 -0.10 16.44
C THR A 258 -4.25 0.33 16.87
N GLU A 259 -4.72 -0.07 18.06
CA GLU A 259 -6.02 0.38 18.58
C GLU A 259 -6.06 1.90 18.80
N GLY A 260 -4.98 2.47 19.33
CA GLY A 260 -4.89 3.92 19.55
C GLY A 260 -4.95 4.72 18.25
N SER A 261 -4.24 4.29 17.21
CA SER A 261 -4.24 4.98 15.91
C SER A 261 -5.58 4.83 15.17
N LEU A 262 -6.26 3.69 15.31
CA LEU A 262 -7.62 3.51 14.79
C LEU A 262 -8.63 4.41 15.51
N LEU A 263 -8.53 4.56 16.84
CA LEU A 263 -9.35 5.52 17.60
C LEU A 263 -9.12 6.96 17.12
N TRP A 264 -7.87 7.34 16.87
CA TRP A 264 -7.54 8.63 16.27
C TRP A 264 -8.14 8.79 14.87
N ALA A 265 -8.08 7.76 14.02
CA ALA A 265 -8.68 7.84 12.68
C ALA A 265 -10.20 7.98 12.75
N ILE A 266 -10.87 7.17 13.57
CA ILE A 266 -12.33 7.25 13.81
C ILE A 266 -12.72 8.66 14.26
N ARG A 267 -11.96 9.27 15.17
CA ARG A 267 -12.21 10.64 15.64
C ARG A 267 -12.15 11.69 14.52
N ASN A 268 -11.32 11.43 13.52
CA ASN A 268 -11.04 12.35 12.41
C ASN A 268 -11.84 12.05 11.13
N VAL A 269 -12.59 10.95 11.08
CA VAL A 269 -13.64 10.72 10.08
C VAL A 269 -14.76 11.74 10.30
N TYR A 270 -15.18 12.44 9.24
CA TYR A 270 -16.16 13.51 9.35
C TYR A 270 -17.38 13.34 8.43
N ASN A 271 -17.29 12.48 7.41
CA ASN A 271 -18.44 12.09 6.59
C ASN A 271 -18.31 10.63 6.13
N GLN A 272 -19.37 10.07 5.52
CA GLN A 272 -19.38 8.69 5.03
C GLN A 272 -18.40 8.42 3.88
N ASN A 273 -17.94 9.47 3.18
CA ASN A 273 -17.00 9.38 2.07
C ASN A 273 -15.53 9.40 2.54
N THR A 274 -15.24 9.76 3.80
CA THR A 274 -13.87 9.82 4.32
C THR A 274 -13.23 8.43 4.29
N LYS A 275 -11.95 8.37 3.92
CA LYS A 275 -11.17 7.13 3.86
C LYS A 275 -10.23 7.01 5.05
N ILE A 276 -10.18 5.85 5.68
CA ILE A 276 -9.11 5.47 6.60
C ILE A 276 -8.10 4.67 5.78
N ILE A 277 -6.89 5.20 5.62
CA ILE A 277 -5.80 4.53 4.90
C ILE A 277 -4.72 4.16 5.91
N TYR A 278 -4.53 2.87 6.15
CA TYR A 278 -3.51 2.35 7.07
C TYR A 278 -2.39 1.68 6.29
N THR A 279 -1.19 2.25 6.37
CA THR A 279 0.00 1.78 5.64
C THR A 279 1.00 1.09 6.54
N LEU A 280 1.65 0.05 6.02
CA LEU A 280 2.73 -0.69 6.69
C LEU A 280 3.95 -0.88 5.78
N PRO A 281 5.13 -1.20 6.35
CA PRO A 281 6.33 -1.47 5.57
C PRO A 281 6.31 -2.74 4.74
N THR A 282 5.52 -3.76 5.09
CA THR A 282 5.60 -5.08 4.42
C THR A 282 4.23 -5.67 4.11
N GLN A 283 4.14 -6.49 3.06
CA GLN A 283 2.90 -7.14 2.65
C GLN A 283 2.36 -8.09 3.73
N THR A 284 3.25 -8.83 4.42
CA THR A 284 2.85 -9.78 5.46
C THR A 284 2.22 -9.08 6.67
N THR A 285 2.74 -7.92 7.08
CA THR A 285 2.11 -7.13 8.15
C THR A 285 0.80 -6.50 7.70
N SER A 286 0.72 -6.03 6.46
CA SER A 286 -0.54 -5.56 5.86
C SER A 286 -1.63 -6.64 5.89
N ASN A 287 -1.31 -7.90 5.55
CA ASN A 287 -2.28 -9.00 5.59
C ASN A 287 -2.82 -9.24 7.01
N LYS A 288 -1.92 -9.33 8.00
CA LYS A 288 -2.30 -9.54 9.41
C LYS A 288 -3.11 -8.39 9.97
N LEU A 289 -2.74 -7.16 9.62
CA LEU A 289 -3.51 -6.00 10.04
C LEU A 289 -4.87 -5.96 9.36
N TYR A 290 -4.98 -6.31 8.08
CA TYR A 290 -6.25 -6.40 7.38
C TYR A 290 -7.22 -7.38 8.06
N GLU A 291 -6.74 -8.58 8.41
CA GLU A 291 -7.54 -9.54 9.20
C GLU A 291 -7.96 -8.98 10.56
N ARG A 292 -7.10 -8.17 11.21
CA ARG A 292 -7.42 -7.51 12.49
C ARG A 292 -8.46 -6.39 12.32
N VAL A 293 -8.32 -5.57 11.28
CA VAL A 293 -9.23 -4.45 10.95
C VAL A 293 -10.63 -4.96 10.63
N GLN A 294 -10.76 -6.11 9.97
CA GLN A 294 -12.04 -6.78 9.71
C GLN A 294 -12.81 -7.20 10.97
N LYS A 295 -12.17 -7.21 12.15
CA LYS A 295 -12.84 -7.47 13.43
C LYS A 295 -13.48 -6.21 14.01
N PHE A 296 -13.07 -5.03 13.53
CA PHE A 296 -13.51 -3.72 14.03
C PHE A 296 -14.43 -2.97 13.05
N PHE A 297 -14.40 -3.31 11.77
CA PHE A 297 -15.20 -2.70 10.72
C PHE A 297 -15.88 -3.78 9.88
N ASP A 298 -16.97 -3.42 9.17
CA ASP A 298 -17.62 -4.36 8.26
C ASP A 298 -16.62 -4.85 7.21
N LYS A 299 -16.57 -6.17 7.02
CA LYS A 299 -15.69 -6.83 6.07
C LYS A 299 -15.79 -6.26 4.66
N LYS A 300 -16.99 -5.86 4.23
CA LYS A 300 -17.24 -5.29 2.89
C LYS A 300 -16.72 -3.85 2.75
N GLU A 301 -16.52 -3.14 3.86
CA GLU A 301 -15.94 -1.80 3.92
C GLU A 301 -14.40 -1.82 3.97
N CYS A 302 -13.80 -3.01 4.18
CA CYS A 302 -12.36 -3.20 4.27
C CYS A 302 -11.75 -3.53 2.91
N GLY A 303 -10.59 -2.93 2.60
CA GLY A 303 -9.77 -3.22 1.43
C GLY A 303 -8.32 -3.55 1.80
N LEU A 304 -7.66 -4.32 0.94
CA LEU A 304 -6.23 -4.64 1.04
C LEU A 304 -5.53 -4.29 -0.28
N ILE A 305 -4.42 -3.55 -0.22
CA ILE A 305 -3.65 -3.14 -1.40
C ILE A 305 -2.15 -3.40 -1.23
N HIS A 306 -1.62 -4.31 -2.02
CA HIS A 306 -0.20 -4.52 -2.31
C HIS A 306 -0.08 -5.38 -3.58
N SER A 307 1.15 -5.64 -4.06
CA SER A 307 1.37 -6.36 -5.33
C SER A 307 0.65 -7.71 -5.40
N ASN A 308 0.58 -8.42 -4.27
CA ASN A 308 0.01 -9.76 -4.17
C ASN A 308 -1.37 -9.78 -3.47
N ALA A 309 -2.01 -8.62 -3.26
CA ALA A 309 -3.27 -8.52 -2.52
C ALA A 309 -4.41 -9.30 -3.18
N LYS A 310 -4.43 -9.34 -4.53
CA LYS A 310 -5.44 -10.07 -5.29
C LYS A 310 -5.53 -11.52 -4.83
N ILE A 311 -4.37 -12.17 -4.75
CA ILE A 311 -4.28 -13.59 -4.51
C ILE A 311 -4.68 -13.92 -3.07
N PHE A 312 -4.20 -13.12 -2.12
CA PHE A 312 -4.62 -13.23 -0.72
C PHE A 312 -6.13 -13.05 -0.53
N LEU A 313 -6.74 -12.09 -1.24
CA LEU A 313 -8.18 -11.83 -1.18
C LEU A 313 -9.00 -12.94 -1.84
N GLU A 314 -8.52 -13.52 -2.95
CA GLU A 314 -9.15 -14.69 -3.60
C GLU A 314 -9.21 -15.88 -2.62
N GLU A 315 -8.09 -16.22 -1.99
CA GLU A 315 -8.01 -17.30 -1.00
C GLU A 315 -8.88 -17.03 0.24
N ALA A 316 -8.91 -15.79 0.74
CA ALA A 316 -9.77 -15.42 1.86
C ALA A 316 -11.27 -15.52 1.50
N TYR A 317 -11.63 -15.15 0.27
CA TYR A 317 -13.01 -15.20 -0.21
C TYR A 317 -13.49 -16.65 -0.40
N GLU A 318 -12.65 -17.51 -0.97
CA GLU A 318 -12.94 -18.95 -1.12
C GLU A 318 -13.08 -19.66 0.24
N ARG A 319 -12.24 -19.31 1.23
CA ARG A 319 -12.35 -19.84 2.60
C ARG A 319 -13.69 -19.53 3.28
N ASP A 320 -14.33 -18.44 2.88
CA ASP A 320 -15.66 -18.05 3.37
C ASP A 320 -16.80 -18.65 2.53
N ASN A 321 -16.52 -19.66 1.71
CA ASN A 321 -17.43 -20.27 0.73
C ASN A 321 -17.89 -19.30 -0.38
N GLY A 322 -17.11 -18.24 -0.64
CA GLY A 322 -17.29 -17.37 -1.80
C GLY A 322 -16.83 -18.04 -3.10
N VAL A 323 -17.39 -17.63 -4.23
CA VAL A 323 -16.98 -18.08 -5.56
C VAL A 323 -16.34 -16.90 -6.29
N ILE A 324 -15.14 -17.08 -6.84
CA ILE A 324 -14.46 -16.04 -7.63
C ILE A 324 -15.26 -15.78 -8.92
N ASP A 325 -16.07 -14.73 -8.89
CA ASP A 325 -16.99 -14.34 -9.95
C ASP A 325 -16.69 -12.90 -10.44
N GLU A 326 -17.60 -12.34 -11.24
CA GLU A 326 -17.48 -10.93 -11.67
C GLU A 326 -17.64 -9.94 -10.52
N HIS A 327 -18.40 -10.30 -9.48
CA HIS A 327 -18.58 -9.46 -8.30
C HIS A 327 -17.25 -9.27 -7.55
N PHE A 328 -16.52 -10.36 -7.27
CA PHE A 328 -15.20 -10.29 -6.66
C PHE A 328 -14.22 -9.46 -7.50
N LYS A 329 -14.17 -9.70 -8.82
CA LYS A 329 -13.29 -8.95 -9.73
C LYS A 329 -13.61 -7.46 -9.72
N SER A 330 -14.89 -7.10 -9.73
CA SER A 330 -15.36 -5.71 -9.66
C SER A 330 -14.94 -5.06 -8.33
N ASP A 331 -15.19 -5.75 -7.21
CA ASP A 331 -14.87 -5.24 -5.87
C ASP A 331 -13.37 -5.03 -5.68
N PHE A 332 -12.55 -5.97 -6.15
CA PHE A 332 -11.10 -5.86 -6.12
C PHE A 332 -10.57 -4.70 -6.98
N LEU A 333 -11.12 -4.51 -8.18
CA LEU A 333 -10.75 -3.39 -9.05
C LEU A 333 -11.04 -2.04 -8.39
N VAL A 334 -12.17 -1.92 -7.71
CA VAL A 334 -12.53 -0.72 -6.96
C VAL A 334 -11.61 -0.52 -5.77
N SER A 335 -11.27 -1.58 -5.04
CA SER A 335 -10.35 -1.52 -3.91
C SER A 335 -8.97 -0.94 -4.27
N LYS A 336 -8.41 -1.27 -5.45
CA LYS A 336 -7.05 -0.85 -5.86
C LYS A 336 -6.74 0.66 -5.77
N SER A 337 -7.75 1.52 -5.83
CA SER A 337 -7.58 2.99 -5.83
C SER A 337 -8.03 3.63 -4.52
N PHE A 338 -7.98 2.90 -3.41
CA PHE A 338 -8.38 3.35 -2.07
C PHE A 338 -9.86 3.80 -1.99
N ASN A 339 -10.75 3.15 -2.76
CA ASN A 339 -12.17 3.48 -2.74
C ASN A 339 -12.91 2.89 -1.53
N LYS A 340 -12.39 1.82 -0.93
CA LYS A 340 -12.97 1.20 0.28
C LYS A 340 -12.87 2.17 1.47
N PRO A 341 -13.91 2.27 2.32
CA PRO A 341 -13.87 3.14 3.51
C PRO A 341 -12.65 2.95 4.39
N VAL A 342 -12.24 1.69 4.63
CA VAL A 342 -11.02 1.36 5.36
C VAL A 342 -10.11 0.53 4.47
N THR A 343 -8.90 1.00 4.22
CA THR A 343 -7.94 0.30 3.38
C THR A 343 -6.63 0.09 4.12
N VAL A 344 -6.18 -1.17 4.19
CA VAL A 344 -4.84 -1.54 4.62
C VAL A 344 -3.95 -1.71 3.40
N SER A 345 -2.76 -1.11 3.40
CA SER A 345 -1.83 -1.23 2.27
C SER A 345 -0.37 -1.27 2.70
N THR A 346 0.52 -1.56 1.75
CA THR A 346 1.91 -1.13 1.89
C THR A 346 2.02 0.36 1.59
N ILE A 347 3.04 1.03 2.15
CA ILE A 347 3.31 2.45 1.88
C ILE A 347 3.61 2.71 0.39
N ASP A 348 4.30 1.80 -0.31
CA ASP A 348 4.61 1.90 -1.74
C ASP A 348 3.36 1.95 -2.61
N SER A 349 2.35 1.17 -2.21
CA SER A 349 1.08 1.07 -2.93
C SER A 349 0.30 2.37 -2.89
N LEU A 350 0.52 3.19 -1.86
CA LEU A 350 -0.01 4.54 -1.73
C LEU A 350 0.86 5.55 -2.51
N LEU A 351 2.16 5.58 -2.24
CA LEU A 351 3.08 6.60 -2.76
C LEU A 351 3.18 6.63 -4.29
N LYS A 352 3.03 5.47 -4.97
CA LYS A 352 3.09 5.42 -6.45
C LYS A 352 2.06 6.30 -7.15
N TYR A 353 0.91 6.57 -6.52
CA TYR A 353 -0.14 7.40 -7.13
C TYR A 353 0.28 8.87 -7.25
N PHE A 354 1.24 9.32 -6.44
CA PHE A 354 1.75 10.69 -6.49
C PHE A 354 2.72 10.89 -7.66
N ILE A 355 3.26 9.82 -8.25
CA ILE A 355 4.01 9.86 -9.51
C ILE A 355 3.16 9.40 -10.72
N ASN A 356 1.84 9.62 -10.65
CA ASN A 356 0.86 9.36 -11.71
C ASN A 356 0.80 7.92 -12.26
N ILE A 357 1.02 6.92 -11.41
CA ILE A 357 0.90 5.50 -11.77
C ILE A 357 -0.50 4.98 -11.50
N GLY A 358 -0.95 3.99 -12.28
CA GLY A 358 -2.29 3.42 -12.13
C GLY A 358 -3.41 4.45 -12.31
N ARG A 359 -4.48 4.35 -11.52
CA ARG A 359 -5.63 5.27 -11.51
C ARG A 359 -5.41 6.40 -10.50
N PHE A 360 -4.36 7.18 -10.73
CA PHE A 360 -3.91 8.23 -9.80
C PHE A 360 -4.95 9.31 -9.55
N ASN A 361 -5.83 9.59 -10.51
CA ASN A 361 -6.94 10.52 -10.34
C ASN A 361 -7.93 10.06 -9.26
N ILE A 362 -8.39 8.82 -9.33
CA ILE A 362 -9.29 8.22 -8.32
C ILE A 362 -8.57 8.16 -6.96
N ALA A 363 -7.32 7.71 -6.94
CA ALA A 363 -6.54 7.64 -5.71
C ALA A 363 -6.34 9.03 -5.07
N THR A 364 -6.05 10.07 -5.87
CA THR A 364 -5.90 11.45 -5.40
C THR A 364 -7.23 11.99 -4.85
N LYS A 365 -8.36 11.75 -5.54
CA LYS A 365 -9.70 12.10 -5.02
C LYS A 365 -9.95 11.49 -3.64
N ASN A 366 -9.63 10.21 -3.46
CA ASN A 366 -9.81 9.52 -2.18
C ASN A 366 -8.84 10.02 -1.12
N PHE A 367 -7.60 10.32 -1.49
CA PHE A 367 -6.59 10.92 -0.61
C PHE A 367 -7.04 12.27 -0.04
N LEU A 368 -7.63 13.16 -0.86
CA LEU A 368 -8.08 14.49 -0.41
C LEU A 368 -9.13 14.43 0.73
N ASN A 369 -9.94 13.37 0.75
CA ASN A 369 -10.89 13.06 1.82
C ASN A 369 -10.45 11.81 2.62
N SER A 370 -9.21 11.82 3.14
CA SER A 370 -8.69 10.71 3.93
C SER A 370 -8.09 11.13 5.27
N VAL A 371 -7.95 10.14 6.15
CA VAL A 371 -7.08 10.15 7.33
C VAL A 371 -6.10 9.01 7.17
N ILE A 372 -4.82 9.27 7.42
CA ILE A 372 -3.75 8.36 7.03
C ILE A 372 -2.96 7.95 8.26
N ILE A 373 -2.76 6.64 8.38
CA ILE A 373 -1.96 6.03 9.43
C ILE A 373 -0.73 5.41 8.78
N ILE A 374 0.45 5.75 9.27
CA ILE A 374 1.73 5.18 8.81
C ILE A 374 2.41 4.53 10.00
N ASP A 375 2.51 3.20 9.95
CA ASP A 375 3.13 2.39 10.99
C ASP A 375 4.60 2.13 10.70
N GLU A 376 5.36 1.92 11.77
CA GLU A 376 6.79 1.62 11.77
C GLU A 376 7.63 2.51 10.84
N VAL A 377 7.44 3.82 10.94
CA VAL A 377 8.12 4.84 10.09
C VAL A 377 9.65 4.75 10.13
N HIS A 378 10.21 4.17 11.19
CA HIS A 378 11.65 3.99 11.36
C HIS A 378 12.26 2.91 10.44
N SER A 379 11.45 2.00 9.88
CA SER A 379 11.96 0.86 9.11
C SER A 379 12.13 1.13 7.61
N TYR A 380 12.00 2.39 7.17
CA TYR A 380 12.06 2.75 5.76
C TYR A 380 13.49 3.06 5.31
N ASP A 381 13.84 2.68 4.08
CA ASP A 381 15.12 3.08 3.49
C ASP A 381 15.12 4.57 3.12
N PHE A 382 16.31 5.16 2.90
CA PHE A 382 16.45 6.58 2.60
C PHE A 382 15.68 7.04 1.34
N LYS A 383 15.55 6.16 0.34
CA LYS A 383 14.82 6.47 -0.89
C LYS A 383 13.33 6.60 -0.61
N LEU A 384 12.77 5.64 0.11
CA LEU A 384 11.37 5.65 0.53
C LEU A 384 11.08 6.79 1.50
N MET A 385 12.02 7.14 2.39
CA MET A 385 11.92 8.32 3.24
C MET A 385 11.87 9.62 2.44
N GLY A 386 12.61 9.74 1.33
CA GLY A 386 12.55 10.90 0.44
C GLY A 386 11.17 11.10 -0.18
N PHE A 387 10.54 10.00 -0.66
CA PHE A 387 9.15 10.04 -1.10
C PHE A 387 8.17 10.31 0.05
N LEU A 388 8.42 9.77 1.24
CA LEU A 388 7.60 10.00 2.42
C LEU A 388 7.61 11.48 2.83
N LYS A 389 8.77 12.15 2.82
CA LYS A 389 8.87 13.59 3.09
C LYS A 389 7.97 14.39 2.14
N MET A 390 8.13 14.18 0.83
CA MET A 390 7.29 14.83 -0.18
C MET A 390 5.80 14.57 0.09
N PHE A 391 5.43 13.32 0.39
CA PHE A 391 4.05 12.95 0.67
C PHE A 391 3.49 13.62 1.94
N LEU A 392 4.30 13.77 3.00
CA LEU A 392 3.90 14.48 4.22
C LEU A 392 3.70 15.97 3.98
N GLU A 393 4.52 16.59 3.12
CA GLU A 393 4.34 17.97 2.69
C GLU A 393 3.04 18.15 1.90
N LEU A 394 2.71 17.22 0.98
CA LEU A 394 1.41 17.20 0.32
C LEU A 394 0.27 17.01 1.35
N CYS A 395 0.41 16.13 2.34
CA CYS A 395 -0.60 15.97 3.38
C CYS A 395 -0.85 17.30 4.12
N LYS A 396 0.21 18.06 4.42
CA LYS A 396 0.11 19.38 5.03
C LYS A 396 -0.58 20.39 4.10
N GLU A 397 -0.19 20.45 2.83
CA GLU A 397 -0.78 21.33 1.81
C GLU A 397 -2.28 21.07 1.60
N TYR A 398 -2.66 19.79 1.51
CA TYR A 398 -4.04 19.36 1.29
C TYR A 398 -4.87 19.20 2.57
N GLU A 399 -4.32 19.57 3.74
CA GLU A 399 -4.92 19.39 5.06
C GLU A 399 -5.44 17.95 5.30
N VAL A 400 -4.67 16.96 4.85
CA VAL A 400 -4.88 15.53 5.10
C VAL A 400 -4.15 15.19 6.38
N LYS A 401 -4.88 14.63 7.36
CA LYS A 401 -4.32 14.34 8.68
C LYS A 401 -3.55 13.04 8.66
N VAL A 402 -2.41 13.02 9.35
CA VAL A 402 -1.51 11.87 9.39
C VAL A 402 -1.16 11.48 10.83
N CYS A 403 -1.33 10.20 11.17
CA CYS A 403 -0.82 9.60 12.40
C CYS A 403 0.42 8.76 12.04
N LEU A 404 1.59 9.23 12.45
CA LEU A 404 2.85 8.50 12.32
C LEU A 404 3.11 7.77 13.63
N MET A 405 3.36 6.47 13.59
CA MET A 405 3.65 5.72 14.82
C MET A 405 4.89 4.85 14.72
N SER A 406 5.58 4.72 15.85
CA SER A 406 6.80 3.94 15.99
C SER A 406 7.04 3.62 17.47
N ALA A 407 7.96 2.70 17.77
CA ALA A 407 8.50 2.59 19.12
C ALA A 407 9.33 3.82 19.52
N SER A 408 10.07 4.36 18.55
CA SER A 408 10.80 5.63 18.63
C SER A 408 11.08 6.13 17.21
N ILE A 409 11.14 7.44 17.02
CA ILE A 409 11.63 8.06 15.78
C ILE A 409 12.85 8.92 16.14
N PRO A 410 14.06 8.58 15.66
CA PRO A 410 15.25 9.38 15.95
C PRO A 410 15.08 10.85 15.54
N ASN A 411 15.69 11.77 16.29
CA ASN A 411 15.52 13.21 16.06
C ASN A 411 15.97 13.64 14.66
N LYS A 412 17.08 13.08 14.16
CA LYS A 412 17.55 13.31 12.79
C LYS A 412 16.53 12.87 11.73
N ILE A 413 15.80 11.77 11.97
CA ILE A 413 14.72 11.33 11.08
C ILE A 413 13.53 12.29 11.15
N LYS A 414 13.18 12.80 12.34
CA LYS A 414 12.13 13.83 12.49
C LYS A 414 12.48 15.11 11.75
N GLU A 415 13.75 15.51 11.78
CA GLU A 415 14.26 16.67 11.03
C GLU A 415 14.26 16.41 9.53
N LEU A 416 14.74 15.25 9.10
CA LEU A 416 14.79 14.84 7.69
C LEU A 416 13.39 14.84 7.05
N LEU A 417 12.38 14.33 7.77
CA LEU A 417 10.98 14.27 7.32
C LEU A 417 10.19 15.56 7.59
N ASN A 418 10.79 16.57 8.22
CA ASN A 418 10.13 17.83 8.61
C ASN A 418 8.88 17.64 9.50
N ILE A 419 8.97 16.74 10.48
CA ILE A 419 7.88 16.37 11.41
C ILE A 419 8.19 16.71 12.88
N LYS A 420 9.25 17.49 13.14
CA LYS A 420 9.66 17.86 14.50
C LYS A 420 8.59 18.64 15.27
N ASP A 421 7.77 19.41 14.56
CA ASP A 421 6.70 20.23 15.12
C ASP A 421 5.39 19.47 15.31
N TYR A 422 5.32 18.18 14.92
CA TYR A 422 4.12 17.39 15.16
C TYR A 422 3.97 17.12 16.67
N PRO A 423 2.76 17.25 17.22
CA PRO A 423 2.48 16.85 18.59
C PRO A 423 2.86 15.38 18.81
N VAL A 424 3.58 15.11 19.90
CA VAL A 424 4.01 13.76 20.28
C VAL A 424 3.12 13.24 21.39
N ILE A 425 2.45 12.13 21.15
CA ILE A 425 1.73 11.37 22.17
C ILE A 425 2.60 10.18 22.59
N THR A 426 2.90 10.12 23.87
CA THR A 426 3.70 9.05 24.49
C THR A 426 3.21 8.78 25.91
N GLN A 427 3.58 7.62 26.47
CA GLN A 427 3.22 7.21 27.82
C GLN A 427 4.44 6.62 28.54
N ASN A 428 5.09 7.44 29.37
CA ASN A 428 6.41 7.16 29.95
C ASN A 428 6.45 5.92 30.86
N ASP A 429 5.38 5.60 31.58
CA ASP A 429 5.30 4.40 32.43
C ASP A 429 5.40 3.09 31.63
N LEU A 430 4.98 3.08 30.36
CA LEU A 430 5.13 1.90 29.50
C LEU A 430 6.60 1.63 29.15
N PHE A 431 7.45 2.66 29.16
CA PHE A 431 8.88 2.53 28.89
C PHE A 431 9.70 2.11 30.12
N LYS A 432 9.14 2.22 31.33
CA LYS A 432 9.80 1.82 32.59
C LYS A 432 9.82 0.31 32.83
N LYS A 433 9.01 -0.44 32.08
CA LYS A 433 8.98 -1.91 32.18
C LYS A 433 10.34 -2.49 31.80
N LYS A 434 10.75 -3.54 32.52
CA LYS A 434 11.96 -4.30 32.19
C LYS A 434 11.55 -5.69 31.68
N ALA A 435 12.02 -6.04 30.49
CA ALA A 435 11.64 -7.30 29.84
C ALA A 435 12.79 -8.32 29.86
N ASN A 436 13.98 -7.89 29.44
CA ASN A 436 15.04 -8.79 29.02
C ASN A 436 16.39 -8.43 29.65
N GLU A 437 17.10 -9.46 30.09
CA GLU A 437 18.52 -9.40 30.43
C GLU A 437 19.34 -9.68 29.16
N ILE A 438 20.18 -8.70 28.79
CA ILE A 438 20.98 -8.73 27.56
C ILE A 438 22.42 -9.08 27.91
N ARG A 439 23.04 -9.95 27.12
CA ARG A 439 24.46 -10.32 27.21
C ARG A 439 25.07 -10.40 25.82
N LYS A 440 26.18 -9.69 25.61
CA LYS A 440 26.93 -9.72 24.36
C LYS A 440 28.03 -10.78 24.39
N LYS A 441 28.34 -11.33 23.22
CA LYS A 441 29.40 -12.31 23.00
C LYS A 441 30.28 -11.82 21.84
N ASP A 442 31.57 -11.61 22.12
CA ASP A 442 32.54 -11.08 21.15
C ASP A 442 33.01 -12.12 20.10
N TYR A 443 32.37 -13.29 20.07
CA TYR A 443 32.62 -14.41 19.17
C TYR A 443 31.33 -14.79 18.42
N GLU A 444 31.42 -15.66 17.40
CA GLU A 444 30.27 -16.03 16.58
C GLU A 444 29.40 -17.08 17.29
N LEU A 445 28.09 -17.10 16.99
CA LEU A 445 27.14 -18.03 17.60
C LEU A 445 27.51 -19.50 17.36
N ASP A 446 28.19 -19.81 16.25
CA ASP A 446 28.65 -21.16 15.91
C ASP A 446 29.58 -21.78 16.96
N ASP A 447 30.21 -20.95 17.79
CA ASP A 447 31.10 -21.37 18.87
C ASP A 447 30.37 -21.64 20.20
N ASP A 448 29.04 -21.45 20.29
CA ASP A 448 28.26 -21.50 21.55
C ASP A 448 27.09 -22.49 21.55
N PHE A 449 27.08 -23.48 20.66
CA PHE A 449 25.98 -24.45 20.55
C PHE A 449 25.76 -25.31 21.81
N ASP A 450 26.82 -25.59 22.58
CA ASP A 450 26.70 -26.33 23.83
C ASP A 450 25.93 -25.53 24.89
N PHE A 451 26.20 -24.23 25.02
CA PHE A 451 25.47 -23.34 25.92
C PHE A 451 24.00 -23.17 25.51
N ILE A 452 23.71 -23.12 24.21
CA ILE A 452 22.33 -23.12 23.69
C ILE A 452 21.58 -24.37 24.15
N PHE A 453 22.23 -25.54 24.08
CA PHE A 453 21.62 -26.80 24.49
C PHE A 453 21.42 -26.88 26.01
N GLU A 454 22.38 -26.41 26.81
CA GLU A 454 22.23 -26.30 28.27
C GLU A 454 20.97 -25.49 28.64
N LYS A 455 20.77 -24.33 28.01
CA LYS A 455 19.56 -23.51 28.21
C LYS A 455 18.27 -24.21 27.80
N PHE A 456 18.31 -25.01 26.74
CA PHE A 456 17.18 -25.84 26.35
C PHE A 456 16.84 -26.92 27.40
N GLU A 457 17.85 -27.51 28.05
CA GLU A 457 17.67 -28.51 29.11
C GLU A 457 17.07 -27.91 30.40
N GLU A 458 17.23 -26.61 30.64
CA GLU A 458 16.53 -25.85 31.68
C GLU A 458 15.01 -25.71 31.44
N SER A 459 14.46 -26.42 30.45
CA SER A 459 13.04 -26.41 30.05
C SER A 459 12.54 -25.06 29.53
N LYS A 460 13.43 -24.34 28.84
CA LYS A 460 13.14 -23.04 28.22
C LYS A 460 12.79 -23.18 26.74
N ASN A 461 11.86 -22.37 26.26
CA ASN A 461 11.64 -22.20 24.82
C ASN A 461 12.74 -21.30 24.26
N ILE A 462 13.47 -21.80 23.26
CA ILE A 462 14.64 -21.13 22.69
C ILE A 462 14.33 -20.60 21.29
N LEU A 463 14.64 -19.33 21.05
CA LEU A 463 14.61 -18.70 19.74
C LEU A 463 16.04 -18.45 19.26
N ILE A 464 16.42 -18.98 18.11
CA ILE A 464 17.72 -18.75 17.48
C ILE A 464 17.49 -17.99 16.18
N ILE A 465 17.97 -16.74 16.10
CA ILE A 465 17.81 -15.90 14.90
C ILE A 465 19.16 -15.71 14.23
N ARG A 466 19.27 -16.26 13.01
CA ARG A 466 20.44 -16.15 12.16
C ARG A 466 20.17 -15.19 11.00
N ASN A 467 21.20 -14.46 10.59
CA ASN A 467 21.04 -13.40 9.60
C ASN A 467 20.83 -13.91 8.16
N THR A 468 21.22 -15.14 7.85
CA THR A 468 21.06 -15.71 6.48
C THR A 468 20.34 -17.04 6.52
N VAL A 469 19.69 -17.39 5.40
CA VAL A 469 18.99 -18.70 5.28
C VAL A 469 19.98 -19.84 5.47
N LYS A 470 21.17 -19.75 4.86
CA LYS A 470 22.22 -20.77 4.97
C LYS A 470 22.65 -20.99 6.42
N SER A 471 22.95 -19.92 7.16
CA SER A 471 23.37 -20.03 8.57
C SER A 471 22.27 -20.59 9.46
N ALA A 472 20.99 -20.23 9.23
CA ALA A 472 19.86 -20.84 9.93
C ALA A 472 19.75 -22.35 9.65
N THR A 473 19.86 -22.77 8.38
CA THR A 473 19.79 -24.18 7.99
C THR A 473 20.97 -24.99 8.57
N ASP A 474 22.18 -24.44 8.52
CA ASP A 474 23.39 -25.09 9.05
C ASP A 474 23.28 -25.25 10.58
N THR A 475 22.85 -24.21 11.31
CA THR A 475 22.60 -24.29 12.75
C THR A 475 21.52 -25.32 13.09
N TYR A 476 20.41 -25.35 12.35
CA TYR A 476 19.35 -26.34 12.54
C TYR A 476 19.87 -27.77 12.37
N LYS A 477 20.62 -28.05 11.30
CA LYS A 477 21.21 -29.36 11.04
C LYS A 477 22.18 -29.77 12.14
N TYR A 478 23.10 -28.87 12.49
CA TYR A 478 24.11 -29.13 13.50
C TYR A 478 23.49 -29.49 14.86
N LEU A 479 22.54 -28.68 15.36
CA LEU A 479 21.87 -28.93 16.64
C LEU A 479 21.07 -30.24 16.60
N LYS A 480 20.41 -30.51 15.48
CA LYS A 480 19.63 -31.72 15.29
C LYS A 480 20.48 -32.99 15.35
N GLU A 481 21.62 -32.98 14.66
CA GLU A 481 22.56 -34.11 14.59
C GLU A 481 23.33 -34.28 15.90
N LYS A 482 23.99 -33.23 16.41
CA LYS A 482 24.86 -33.30 17.60
C LYS A 482 24.09 -33.74 18.85
N TYR A 483 22.88 -33.22 19.05
CA TYR A 483 22.08 -33.51 20.24
C TYR A 483 20.91 -34.46 19.99
N SER A 484 20.87 -35.12 18.82
CA SER A 484 19.83 -36.09 18.45
C SER A 484 18.39 -35.56 18.66
N LEU A 485 18.17 -34.29 18.33
CA LEU A 485 16.86 -33.66 18.49
C LEU A 485 15.89 -34.15 17.42
N ASN A 486 14.68 -34.53 17.83
CA ASN A 486 13.62 -34.88 16.88
C ASN A 486 12.84 -33.63 16.42
N ASN A 487 12.02 -33.78 15.37
CA ASN A 487 11.17 -32.70 14.84
C ASN A 487 10.13 -32.16 15.85
N LYS A 488 9.96 -32.80 17.01
CA LYS A 488 9.11 -32.27 18.09
C LYS A 488 9.85 -31.22 18.92
N LYS A 489 11.16 -31.33 19.07
CA LYS A 489 12.01 -30.44 19.89
C LYS A 489 12.67 -29.30 19.11
N ILE A 490 12.81 -29.41 17.79
CA ILE A 490 13.44 -28.36 16.98
C ILE A 490 12.67 -28.12 15.68
N LEU A 491 12.58 -26.87 15.25
CA LEU A 491 11.95 -26.45 14.00
C LEU A 491 12.78 -25.36 13.30
N LEU A 492 12.77 -25.35 11.96
CA LEU A 492 13.39 -24.32 11.12
C LEU A 492 12.32 -23.47 10.42
N TYR A 493 12.47 -22.14 10.44
CA TYR A 493 11.56 -21.20 9.78
C TYR A 493 12.27 -20.02 9.08
N HIS A 494 12.14 -19.91 7.76
CA HIS A 494 12.78 -18.87 6.96
C HIS A 494 12.03 -18.58 5.65
N SER A 495 12.50 -17.62 4.84
CA SER A 495 11.77 -17.16 3.65
C SER A 495 11.67 -18.14 2.49
N THR A 496 12.55 -19.15 2.40
CA THR A 496 12.61 -20.13 1.28
C THR A 496 11.72 -21.36 1.49
N PHE A 497 10.64 -21.24 2.28
CA PHE A 497 9.56 -22.22 2.32
C PHE A 497 8.44 -21.81 1.35
N LYS A 498 7.72 -22.80 0.79
CA LYS A 498 6.47 -22.57 0.04
C LYS A 498 5.44 -21.88 0.94
N LYS A 499 4.53 -21.10 0.37
CA LYS A 499 3.52 -20.35 1.16
C LYS A 499 2.67 -21.26 2.05
N LYS A 500 2.17 -22.37 1.51
CA LYS A 500 1.43 -23.40 2.27
C LYS A 500 2.24 -23.97 3.43
N ASP A 501 3.52 -24.20 3.22
CA ASP A 501 4.38 -24.78 4.25
C ASP A 501 4.81 -23.76 5.30
N LYS A 502 4.91 -22.47 4.94
CA LYS A 502 5.02 -21.39 5.91
C LYS A 502 3.80 -21.38 6.82
N ASN A 503 2.58 -21.34 6.27
CA ASN A 503 1.35 -21.35 7.06
C ASN A 503 1.29 -22.54 8.02
N LYS A 504 1.62 -23.75 7.54
CA LYS A 504 1.71 -24.94 8.41
C LYS A 504 2.76 -24.80 9.50
N LYS A 505 3.95 -24.28 9.19
CA LYS A 505 5.01 -24.06 10.18
C LYS A 505 4.62 -23.00 11.20
N GLU A 506 3.94 -21.92 10.79
CA GLU A 506 3.40 -20.92 11.73
C GLU A 506 2.43 -21.59 12.71
N CYS A 507 1.48 -22.41 12.23
CA CYS A 507 0.60 -23.18 13.12
C CYS A 507 1.38 -24.10 14.07
N LEU A 508 2.38 -24.84 13.57
CA LEU A 508 3.22 -25.70 14.40
C LEU A 508 4.02 -24.92 15.45
N ILE A 509 4.46 -23.69 15.15
CA ILE A 509 5.14 -22.82 16.11
C ILE A 509 4.18 -22.45 17.24
N PHE A 510 2.96 -22.01 16.92
CA PHE A 510 1.94 -21.69 17.92
C PHE A 510 1.58 -22.90 18.78
N GLU A 511 1.31 -24.05 18.17
CA GLU A 511 1.02 -25.30 18.89
C GLU A 511 2.15 -25.70 19.86
N LYS A 512 3.41 -25.48 19.48
CA LYS A 512 4.56 -25.80 20.33
C LYS A 512 4.72 -24.82 21.48
N LEU A 513 4.52 -23.52 21.25
CA LEU A 513 4.56 -22.49 22.29
C LEU A 513 3.44 -22.65 23.31
N ASP A 514 2.25 -23.09 22.87
CA ASP A 514 1.14 -23.41 23.77
C ASP A 514 1.37 -24.73 24.54
N SER A 515 2.27 -25.57 24.06
CA SER A 515 2.63 -26.82 24.74
C SER A 515 3.52 -26.56 25.95
N LYS A 516 3.33 -27.32 27.03
CA LYS A 516 4.23 -27.28 28.20
C LYS A 516 5.61 -27.92 27.97
N LYS A 517 6.00 -28.17 26.72
CA LYS A 517 7.27 -28.84 26.38
C LYS A 517 8.19 -27.83 25.70
N PRO A 518 9.45 -27.72 26.15
CA PRO A 518 10.40 -26.80 25.53
C PRO A 518 10.66 -27.21 24.09
N PHE A 519 10.85 -26.22 23.22
CA PHE A 519 11.36 -26.43 21.87
C PHE A 519 12.31 -25.30 21.43
N ILE A 520 13.10 -25.61 20.41
CA ILE A 520 14.02 -24.69 19.74
C ILE A 520 13.43 -24.28 18.40
N LEU A 521 13.27 -22.98 18.17
CA LEU A 521 12.98 -22.41 16.86
C LEU A 521 14.26 -21.79 16.29
N VAL A 522 14.77 -22.34 15.19
CA VAL A 522 15.81 -21.70 14.39
C VAL A 522 15.12 -20.93 13.28
N ALA A 523 15.42 -19.64 13.14
CA ALA A 523 14.78 -18.80 12.14
C ALA A 523 15.70 -17.70 11.59
N THR A 524 15.24 -17.05 10.52
CA THR A 524 15.82 -15.79 10.03
C THR A 524 14.98 -14.59 10.46
N GLN A 525 15.24 -13.40 9.92
CA GLN A 525 14.51 -12.15 10.20
C GLN A 525 13.00 -12.22 9.92
N ILE A 526 12.51 -13.28 9.29
CA ILE A 526 11.08 -13.46 9.03
C ILE A 526 10.24 -13.34 10.33
N VAL A 527 10.79 -13.77 11.48
CA VAL A 527 10.10 -13.70 12.78
C VAL A 527 10.04 -12.29 13.37
N GLU A 528 10.84 -11.33 12.88
CA GLU A 528 10.84 -9.93 13.35
C GLU A 528 9.51 -9.25 13.06
N ILE A 529 8.79 -9.69 12.04
CA ILE A 529 7.68 -8.96 11.44
C ILE A 529 6.42 -9.83 11.35
N SER A 530 6.57 -11.16 11.16
CA SER A 530 5.45 -12.01 10.76
C SER A 530 4.81 -12.81 11.89
N LEU A 531 5.28 -12.84 13.13
CA LEU A 531 4.76 -13.79 14.13
C LEU A 531 4.51 -13.16 15.50
N ASP A 532 3.33 -13.40 16.08
CA ASP A 532 3.02 -13.00 17.46
C ASP A 532 3.49 -14.08 18.45
N ILE A 533 4.80 -14.20 18.60
CA ILE A 533 5.46 -15.24 19.41
C ILE A 533 6.11 -14.66 20.67
N ASP A 534 6.26 -15.50 21.69
CA ASP A 534 6.84 -15.17 22.99
C ASP A 534 7.72 -16.34 23.47
N PHE A 535 9.03 -16.12 23.54
CA PHE A 535 10.05 -17.10 23.94
C PHE A 535 10.70 -16.72 25.27
N ASP A 536 11.35 -17.68 25.93
CA ASP A 536 12.05 -17.43 27.19
C ASP A 536 13.48 -16.94 26.98
N VAL A 537 14.19 -17.51 25.99
CA VAL A 537 15.59 -17.22 25.70
C VAL A 537 15.78 -17.01 24.21
N MET A 538 16.62 -16.03 23.84
CA MET A 538 17.01 -15.81 22.45
C MET A 538 18.52 -15.77 22.27
N PHE A 539 18.99 -16.40 21.20
CA PHE A 539 20.34 -16.33 20.69
C PHE A 539 20.28 -15.70 19.30
N THR A 540 21.01 -14.62 19.05
CA THR A 540 20.90 -13.91 17.79
C THR A 540 22.23 -13.37 17.29
N ASP A 541 22.42 -13.44 15.97
CA ASP A 541 23.48 -12.69 15.30
C ASP A 541 23.25 -11.18 15.50
N ASN A 542 24.34 -10.42 15.62
CA ASN A 542 24.29 -8.97 15.59
C ASN A 542 23.60 -8.47 14.31
N ALA A 543 22.81 -7.42 14.45
CA ALA A 543 22.01 -6.82 13.38
C ALA A 543 21.89 -5.31 13.68
N PRO A 544 21.37 -4.51 12.72
CA PRO A 544 20.99 -3.13 13.01
C PRO A 544 20.11 -3.02 14.25
N ILE A 545 20.29 -1.93 15.00
CA ILE A 545 19.67 -1.73 16.31
C ILE A 545 18.13 -1.84 16.29
N ASP A 546 17.50 -1.39 15.21
CA ASP A 546 16.05 -1.51 14.97
C ASP A 546 15.61 -2.97 14.82
N SER A 547 16.31 -3.76 14.00
CA SER A 547 16.10 -5.21 13.89
C SER A 547 16.28 -5.90 15.24
N LEU A 548 17.34 -5.58 15.99
CA LEU A 548 17.56 -6.18 17.32
C LEU A 548 16.43 -5.87 18.29
N ILE A 549 15.96 -4.61 18.37
CA ILE A 549 14.85 -4.22 19.23
C ILE A 549 13.55 -4.98 18.84
N GLN A 550 13.31 -5.18 17.54
CA GLN A 550 12.18 -6.00 17.07
C GLN A 550 12.30 -7.46 17.48
N ARG A 551 13.53 -8.03 17.44
CA ARG A 551 13.82 -9.38 17.96
C ARG A 551 13.61 -9.47 19.47
N PHE A 552 14.03 -8.46 20.23
CA PHE A 552 13.85 -8.42 21.69
C PHE A 552 12.36 -8.46 22.09
N GLY A 553 11.47 -7.93 21.24
CA GLY A 553 10.02 -8.01 21.42
C GLY A 553 9.41 -9.41 21.22
N ARG A 554 10.22 -10.42 20.90
CA ARG A 554 9.83 -11.84 20.77
C ARG A 554 10.21 -12.67 22.01
N VAL A 555 10.84 -12.04 23.00
CA VAL A 555 11.28 -12.65 24.26
C VAL A 555 10.63 -11.92 25.42
N ASN A 556 10.05 -12.66 26.36
CA ASN A 556 9.25 -12.13 27.48
C ASN A 556 8.34 -10.98 27.02
N ARG A 557 7.56 -11.22 25.97
CA ARG A 557 6.74 -10.21 25.29
C ARG A 557 5.69 -9.61 26.23
N LYS A 558 5.19 -10.39 27.19
CA LYS A 558 4.28 -9.94 28.25
C LYS A 558 4.96 -9.05 29.28
N LYS A 559 6.30 -8.99 29.28
CA LYS A 559 7.13 -8.19 30.18
C LYS A 559 6.89 -8.59 31.64
N ASP A 560 6.84 -9.89 31.90
CA ASP A 560 6.71 -10.42 33.26
C ASP A 560 8.06 -10.26 33.97
N GLU A 561 8.11 -9.37 34.96
CA GLU A 561 9.33 -9.11 35.74
C GLU A 561 9.75 -10.31 36.59
N ASN A 562 8.84 -11.26 36.85
CA ASN A 562 9.14 -12.49 37.58
C ASN A 562 9.84 -13.55 36.71
N ASN A 563 9.71 -13.46 35.38
CA ASN A 563 10.37 -14.35 34.43
C ASN A 563 11.14 -13.52 33.40
N LYS A 564 12.35 -13.11 33.77
CA LYS A 564 13.22 -12.31 32.91
C LYS A 564 13.56 -13.09 31.65
N GLY A 565 13.32 -12.48 30.49
CA GLY A 565 13.80 -13.01 29.22
C GLY A 565 15.32 -12.92 29.15
N GLU A 566 16.00 -13.92 28.60
CA GLU A 566 17.45 -13.89 28.39
C GLU A 566 17.77 -13.69 26.91
N ILE A 567 18.65 -12.74 26.59
CA ILE A 567 19.03 -12.41 25.21
C ILE A 567 20.55 -12.42 25.09
N PHE A 568 21.04 -13.26 24.19
CA PHE A 568 22.45 -13.39 23.84
C PHE A 568 22.69 -12.88 22.42
N ILE A 569 23.53 -11.85 22.29
CA ILE A 569 23.86 -11.20 21.01
C ILE A 569 25.29 -11.55 20.64
N TYR A 570 25.46 -12.19 19.48
CA TYR A 570 26.76 -12.67 19.01
C TYR A 570 27.31 -11.74 17.94
N LYS A 571 28.62 -11.50 18.00
CA LYS A 571 29.30 -10.77 16.94
C LYS A 571 29.11 -11.52 15.61
N TYR A 572 28.87 -10.77 14.54
CA TYR A 572 28.62 -11.32 13.21
C TYR A 572 29.56 -10.66 12.22
N GLN A 573 30.47 -11.44 11.62
CA GLN A 573 31.53 -10.88 10.78
C GLN A 573 31.17 -10.82 9.28
N LYS A 574 30.06 -11.43 8.87
CA LYS A 574 29.68 -11.46 7.45
C LYS A 574 28.95 -10.18 7.07
N LYS A 575 29.29 -9.64 5.90
CA LYS A 575 28.78 -8.35 5.37
C LYS A 575 27.30 -8.35 4.97
N TYR A 576 26.59 -9.46 5.08
CA TYR A 576 25.23 -9.56 4.54
C TYR A 576 24.31 -10.31 5.51
N PRO A 577 23.01 -9.99 5.50
CA PRO A 577 22.32 -9.11 4.54
C PRO A 577 22.56 -7.60 4.78
N TYR A 578 23.25 -7.22 5.87
CA TYR A 578 23.50 -5.83 6.24
C TYR A 578 24.85 -5.33 5.74
N LYS A 579 24.85 -4.57 4.64
CA LYS A 579 26.08 -4.09 3.97
C LYS A 579 26.90 -3.09 4.76
N ASN A 580 26.27 -2.33 5.65
CA ASN A 580 26.93 -1.33 6.47
C ASN A 580 27.52 -1.99 7.72
N GLN A 581 28.78 -2.39 7.63
CA GLN A 581 29.52 -2.98 8.75
C GLN A 581 29.69 -1.97 9.89
N TYR A 582 29.85 -0.69 9.58
CA TYR A 582 29.99 0.38 10.58
C TYR A 582 28.74 0.49 11.47
N LEU A 583 27.54 0.38 10.88
CA LEU A 583 26.28 0.30 11.62
C LEU A 583 26.21 -0.92 12.54
N LEU A 584 26.66 -2.10 12.06
CA LEU A 584 26.69 -3.31 12.87
C LEU A 584 27.65 -3.18 14.06
N ASP A 585 28.88 -2.71 13.80
CA ASP A 585 29.91 -2.53 14.82
C ASP A 585 29.46 -1.49 15.86
N MET A 586 28.93 -0.35 15.40
CA MET A 586 28.36 0.68 16.28
C MET A 586 27.19 0.15 17.11
N THR A 587 26.27 -0.60 16.51
CA THR A 587 25.15 -1.21 17.25
C THR A 587 25.67 -2.13 18.36
N PHE A 588 26.64 -2.99 18.03
CA PHE A 588 27.22 -3.93 18.99
C PHE A 588 28.00 -3.22 20.10
N GLU A 589 28.69 -2.12 19.79
CA GLU A 589 29.38 -1.28 20.78
C GLU A 589 28.40 -0.54 21.71
N MET A 590 27.29 -0.01 21.16
CA MET A 590 26.32 0.78 21.93
C MET A 590 25.49 -0.05 22.92
N ILE A 591 25.13 -1.28 22.56
CA ILE A 591 24.37 -2.17 23.45
C ILE A 591 25.23 -2.55 24.65
N GLN A 592 24.63 -2.60 25.84
CA GLN A 592 25.30 -2.96 27.09
C GLN A 592 24.72 -4.24 27.68
N ASP A 593 25.53 -4.94 28.46
CA ASP A 593 25.10 -6.11 29.21
C ASP A 593 24.30 -5.68 30.45
N GLY A 594 23.19 -6.37 30.74
CA GLY A 594 22.39 -6.12 31.93
C GLY A 594 20.88 -6.15 31.70
N TYR A 595 20.14 -5.73 32.72
CA TYR A 595 18.67 -5.74 32.76
C TYR A 595 18.11 -4.32 32.75
N PHE A 596 17.63 -3.90 31.58
CA PHE A 596 17.29 -2.51 31.29
C PHE A 596 15.79 -2.27 31.11
N GLU A 597 15.39 -1.02 31.35
CA GLU A 597 14.06 -0.51 30.97
C GLU A 597 13.97 -0.34 29.45
N LEU A 598 12.77 -0.43 28.88
CA LEU A 598 12.56 -0.23 27.44
C LEU A 598 13.01 1.17 26.96
N ALA A 599 13.00 2.17 27.85
CA ALA A 599 13.56 3.49 27.57
C ALA A 599 15.04 3.43 27.12
N LYS A 600 15.83 2.49 27.66
CA LYS A 600 17.24 2.33 27.30
C LYS A 600 17.41 1.85 25.87
N TYR A 601 16.49 1.02 25.37
CA TYR A 601 16.52 0.54 23.98
C TYR A 601 16.29 1.69 23.00
N VAL A 602 15.38 2.60 23.35
CA VAL A 602 15.14 3.84 22.60
C VAL A 602 16.35 4.77 22.64
N GLU A 603 17.01 4.89 23.79
CA GLU A 603 18.26 5.64 23.94
C GLU A 603 19.35 5.10 23.00
N TRP A 604 19.58 3.78 22.99
CA TRP A 604 20.53 3.15 22.08
C TRP A 604 20.19 3.39 20.62
N LEU A 605 18.92 3.25 20.23
CA LEU A 605 18.45 3.55 18.88
C LEU A 605 18.85 4.98 18.49
N ASN A 606 18.50 5.97 19.30
CA ASN A 606 18.80 7.37 19.01
C ASN A 606 20.31 7.61 18.90
N MET A 607 21.11 7.07 19.83
CA MET A 607 22.57 7.22 19.80
C MET A 607 23.20 6.61 18.54
N VAL A 608 22.75 5.42 18.12
CA VAL A 608 23.25 4.77 16.89
C VAL A 608 22.90 5.61 15.68
N TYR A 609 21.65 6.06 15.54
CA TYR A 609 21.25 6.87 14.38
C TYR A 609 21.90 8.26 14.39
N ASP A 610 22.05 8.92 15.54
CA ASP A 610 22.68 10.23 15.63
C ASP A 610 24.15 10.16 15.17
N ARG A 611 24.91 9.17 15.66
CA ARG A 611 26.29 8.93 15.20
C ARG A 611 26.37 8.49 13.75
N LEU A 612 25.46 7.61 13.31
CA LEU A 612 25.43 7.15 11.92
C LEU A 612 25.26 8.34 10.95
N PHE A 613 24.44 9.32 11.31
CA PHE A 613 24.22 10.52 10.47
C PHE A 613 25.39 11.51 10.54
N GLU A 614 26.10 11.59 11.67
CA GLU A 614 27.19 12.55 11.88
C GLU A 614 28.54 12.03 11.37
N ASP A 615 28.85 10.76 11.62
CA ASP A 615 30.20 10.20 11.46
C ASP A 615 30.37 9.34 10.21
N ASP A 616 29.29 8.82 9.61
CA ASP A 616 29.37 7.93 8.43
C ASP A 616 29.21 8.70 7.10
N ILE A 617 30.34 8.96 6.45
CA ILE A 617 30.41 9.59 5.12
C ILE A 617 29.63 8.79 4.07
N GLN A 618 29.58 7.46 4.17
CA GLN A 618 28.83 6.63 3.24
C GLN A 618 27.32 6.89 3.38
N ILE A 619 26.83 7.02 4.62
CA ILE A 619 25.42 7.32 4.89
C ILE A 619 25.07 8.75 4.45
N GLN A 620 25.93 9.73 4.68
CA GLN A 620 25.71 11.10 4.18
C GLN A 620 25.61 11.14 2.65
N ASN A 621 26.47 10.38 1.96
CA ASN A 621 26.40 10.22 0.51
C ASN A 621 25.13 9.47 0.07
N GLU A 622 24.72 8.43 0.79
CA GLU A 622 23.49 7.68 0.50
C GLU A 622 22.23 8.53 0.73
N ILE A 623 22.18 9.36 1.76
CA ILE A 623 21.11 10.34 1.98
C ILE A 623 21.05 11.28 0.77
N THR A 624 22.16 11.94 0.43
CA THR A 624 22.19 12.88 -0.70
C THR A 624 21.80 12.20 -2.02
N ARG A 625 22.25 10.95 -2.24
CA ARG A 625 21.98 10.23 -3.48
C ARG A 625 20.55 9.68 -3.55
N LEU A 626 20.07 9.01 -2.50
CA LEU A 626 18.80 8.28 -2.52
C LEU A 626 17.64 9.14 -2.03
N PHE A 627 17.82 9.86 -0.92
CA PHE A 627 16.76 10.65 -0.31
C PHE A 627 16.43 11.88 -1.15
N ASP A 628 17.43 12.71 -1.49
CA ASP A 628 17.18 13.96 -2.23
C ASP A 628 16.70 13.68 -3.65
N GLU A 629 17.25 12.66 -4.33
CA GLU A 629 16.76 12.23 -5.63
C GLU A 629 15.31 11.78 -5.56
N ALA A 630 14.94 10.96 -4.57
CA ALA A 630 13.56 10.50 -4.38
C ALA A 630 12.59 11.64 -4.05
N TYR A 631 13.01 12.57 -3.19
CA TYR A 631 12.24 13.76 -2.84
C TYR A 631 11.97 14.63 -4.07
N GLN A 632 12.99 14.91 -4.90
CA GLN A 632 12.87 15.71 -6.12
C GLN A 632 12.15 14.98 -7.27
N LYS A 633 12.09 13.64 -7.22
CA LYS A 633 11.49 12.81 -8.29
C LYS A 633 10.02 13.12 -8.52
N TYR A 634 9.28 13.50 -7.48
CA TYR A 634 7.87 13.90 -7.62
C TYR A 634 7.70 15.09 -8.57
N ASP A 635 8.36 16.22 -8.28
CA ASP A 635 8.26 17.43 -9.09
C ASP A 635 8.79 17.20 -10.51
N LYS A 636 9.89 16.45 -10.63
CA LYS A 636 10.45 16.07 -11.93
C LYS A 636 9.45 15.27 -12.76
N VAL A 637 8.87 14.22 -12.19
CA VAL A 637 7.89 13.37 -12.87
C VAL A 637 6.63 14.16 -13.21
N LEU A 638 6.11 14.99 -12.30
CA LEU A 638 4.95 15.80 -12.62
C LEU A 638 5.22 16.81 -13.73
N LYS A 639 6.41 17.39 -13.79
CA LYS A 639 6.79 18.31 -14.86
C LYS A 639 6.94 17.59 -16.20
N GLU A 640 7.58 16.41 -16.23
CA GLU A 640 7.70 15.55 -17.42
C GLU A 640 6.34 15.06 -17.93
N LEU A 641 5.40 14.82 -17.02
CA LEU A 641 4.04 14.34 -17.31
C LEU A 641 3.01 15.45 -17.44
N ASN A 642 3.44 16.72 -17.50
CA ASN A 642 2.54 17.87 -17.60
C ASN A 642 1.42 17.87 -16.54
N GLY A 643 1.71 17.36 -15.34
CA GLY A 643 0.78 17.20 -14.22
C GLY A 643 -0.23 16.05 -14.36
N ILE A 644 -0.75 15.78 -15.56
CA ILE A 644 -1.92 14.91 -15.78
C ILE A 644 -1.68 13.65 -16.62
N LYS A 645 -0.50 13.48 -17.23
CA LYS A 645 -0.17 12.26 -17.99
C LYS A 645 0.17 11.09 -17.05
N LYS A 646 -0.10 9.87 -17.51
CA LYS A 646 0.22 8.63 -16.77
C LYS A 646 1.71 8.34 -16.87
N SER A 647 2.33 7.95 -15.77
CA SER A 647 3.66 7.34 -15.81
C SER A 647 3.58 5.89 -16.28
N SER A 648 4.72 5.35 -16.71
CA SER A 648 4.86 3.91 -16.94
C SER A 648 4.69 3.16 -15.61
N ASP A 649 4.15 1.94 -15.65
CA ASP A 649 3.86 1.18 -14.42
C ASP A 649 5.13 0.62 -13.73
N ASN A 650 6.34 1.02 -14.15
CA ASN A 650 7.61 0.68 -13.52
C ASN A 650 7.99 1.75 -12.47
N TYR A 651 7.64 1.50 -11.21
CA TYR A 651 8.04 2.37 -10.10
C TYR A 651 9.13 1.76 -9.25
N ASP A 652 10.15 2.58 -9.04
CA ASP A 652 11.29 2.29 -8.19
C ASP A 652 11.24 3.26 -7.00
N LEU A 653 10.45 2.88 -5.98
CA LEU A 653 10.19 3.64 -4.75
C LEU A 653 11.09 3.23 -3.57
N ARG A 654 11.72 2.07 -3.66
CA ARG A 654 12.59 1.50 -2.64
C ARG A 654 13.93 1.13 -3.24
N ASP A 655 14.97 1.15 -2.43
CA ASP A 655 16.26 0.60 -2.85
C ASP A 655 16.26 -0.93 -2.67
N ILE A 656 15.51 -1.64 -3.53
CA ILE A 656 15.42 -3.10 -3.49
C ILE A 656 16.51 -3.70 -4.37
N GLU A 657 17.65 -4.02 -3.76
CA GLU A 657 18.77 -4.62 -4.48
C GLU A 657 18.47 -6.02 -5.03
N LEU A 658 17.53 -6.76 -4.40
CA LEU A 658 17.16 -8.13 -4.78
C LEU A 658 15.64 -8.26 -4.97
N ILE A 659 15.18 -8.00 -6.19
CA ILE A 659 13.78 -8.24 -6.58
C ILE A 659 13.46 -9.73 -6.41
N LYS A 660 12.41 -10.03 -5.65
CA LYS A 660 11.88 -11.38 -5.46
C LYS A 660 10.62 -11.58 -6.30
N ASN A 661 10.52 -12.74 -6.95
CA ASN A 661 9.34 -13.18 -7.67
C ASN A 661 8.82 -14.48 -7.05
N ASP A 662 7.55 -14.78 -7.32
CA ASP A 662 6.93 -16.04 -6.93
C ASP A 662 7.12 -17.08 -8.04
N TYR A 663 7.66 -18.24 -7.66
CA TYR A 663 7.98 -19.34 -8.57
C TYR A 663 7.27 -20.63 -8.16
N LEU A 664 6.96 -21.50 -9.12
CA LEU A 664 6.59 -22.89 -8.85
C LEU A 664 7.84 -23.79 -8.91
N LEU A 665 7.88 -24.83 -8.09
CA LEU A 665 8.91 -25.86 -8.23
C LEU A 665 8.47 -26.93 -9.22
N TYR A 666 9.44 -27.51 -9.94
CA TYR A 666 9.19 -28.51 -10.97
C TYR A 666 8.34 -29.69 -10.48
N ASP A 667 8.62 -30.20 -9.29
CA ASP A 667 7.88 -31.35 -8.73
C ASP A 667 6.42 -30.98 -8.41
N ASP A 668 6.14 -29.76 -7.94
CA ASP A 668 4.76 -29.32 -7.71
C ASP A 668 4.00 -29.16 -9.03
N TYR A 669 4.66 -28.57 -10.03
CA TYR A 669 4.08 -28.38 -11.36
C TYR A 669 3.69 -29.72 -12.01
N ILE A 670 4.59 -30.72 -11.99
CA ILE A 670 4.32 -32.05 -12.55
C ILE A 670 3.18 -32.76 -11.81
N ASN A 671 3.03 -32.51 -10.51
CA ASN A 671 1.95 -33.06 -9.69
C ASN A 671 0.62 -32.28 -9.81
N GLY A 672 0.53 -31.29 -10.71
CA GLY A 672 -0.68 -30.47 -10.89
C GLY A 672 -0.93 -29.44 -9.78
N ASN A 673 0.04 -29.23 -8.88
CA ASN A 673 -0.05 -28.29 -7.76
C ASN A 673 0.35 -26.88 -8.23
N ILE A 674 -0.51 -26.25 -9.04
CA ILE A 674 -0.22 -24.96 -9.70
C ILE A 674 -0.81 -23.73 -8.99
N THR A 675 -1.40 -23.91 -7.81
CA THR A 675 -2.00 -22.82 -7.04
C THR A 675 -0.93 -21.98 -6.33
N HIS A 676 -1.29 -20.75 -5.96
CA HIS A 676 -0.40 -19.79 -5.28
C HIS A 676 0.21 -20.34 -3.98
N ASP A 677 -0.53 -21.18 -3.26
CA ASP A 677 -0.08 -21.88 -2.06
C ASP A 677 1.22 -22.69 -2.24
N TYR A 678 1.44 -23.23 -3.44
CA TYR A 678 2.64 -24.01 -3.77
C TYR A 678 3.80 -23.14 -4.27
N THR A 679 3.59 -21.84 -4.42
CA THR A 679 4.65 -20.93 -4.86
C THR A 679 5.65 -20.64 -3.74
N ILE A 680 6.86 -20.32 -4.17
CA ILE A 680 7.97 -19.89 -3.32
C ILE A 680 8.51 -18.55 -3.81
N SER A 681 8.68 -17.59 -2.88
CA SER A 681 9.20 -16.26 -3.21
C SER A 681 10.72 -16.25 -3.14
N LEU A 682 11.38 -16.09 -4.30
CA LEU A 682 12.85 -16.15 -4.42
C LEU A 682 13.39 -14.96 -5.20
N PRO A 683 14.64 -14.54 -4.92
CA PRO A 683 15.32 -13.55 -5.75
C PRO A 683 15.43 -13.97 -7.22
N PHE A 684 15.36 -13.00 -8.12
CA PHE A 684 15.40 -13.20 -9.58
C PHE A 684 16.61 -14.00 -10.08
N TYR A 685 17.76 -13.96 -9.38
CA TYR A 685 18.93 -14.74 -9.79
C TYR A 685 18.70 -16.27 -9.72
N PHE A 686 17.73 -16.75 -8.94
CA PHE A 686 17.34 -18.17 -8.95
C PHE A 686 16.74 -18.57 -10.30
N GLU A 687 15.97 -17.68 -10.93
CA GLU A 687 15.45 -17.92 -12.27
C GLU A 687 16.57 -18.06 -13.28
N LYS A 688 17.56 -17.16 -13.27
CA LYS A 688 18.72 -17.25 -14.18
C LYS A 688 19.45 -18.59 -14.09
N LYS A 689 19.47 -19.21 -12.91
CA LYS A 689 20.24 -20.43 -12.64
C LYS A 689 19.42 -21.72 -12.75
N TYR A 690 18.13 -21.70 -12.41
CA TYR A 690 17.32 -22.90 -12.21
C TYR A 690 16.03 -22.94 -13.03
N LYS A 691 15.78 -21.95 -13.90
CA LYS A 691 14.57 -21.91 -14.74
C LYS A 691 14.44 -23.16 -15.60
N HIS A 692 13.27 -23.79 -15.53
CA HIS A 692 12.86 -24.89 -16.38
C HIS A 692 11.95 -24.36 -17.49
N ILE A 693 12.32 -24.62 -18.74
CA ILE A 693 11.54 -24.18 -19.91
C ILE A 693 10.39 -25.17 -20.14
N ILE A 694 9.16 -24.67 -20.06
CA ILE A 694 7.94 -25.41 -20.41
C ILE A 694 7.43 -25.01 -21.80
N LYS A 695 6.68 -25.91 -22.45
CA LYS A 695 6.06 -25.69 -23.77
C LYS A 695 4.72 -24.96 -23.70
N GLU A 696 4.04 -25.02 -22.57
CA GLU A 696 2.73 -24.40 -22.34
C GLU A 696 2.85 -23.13 -21.50
N SER A 697 1.91 -22.19 -21.63
CA SER A 697 1.91 -20.98 -20.82
C SER A 697 1.44 -21.27 -19.39
N SER A 698 2.28 -21.00 -18.39
CA SER A 698 1.95 -21.05 -16.96
C SER A 698 1.83 -19.63 -16.39
N ASN A 699 1.01 -19.46 -15.34
CA ASN A 699 0.91 -18.21 -14.59
C ASN A 699 2.17 -17.90 -13.77
N TYR A 700 3.01 -18.91 -13.50
CA TYR A 700 4.25 -18.80 -12.76
C TYR A 700 5.40 -19.46 -13.51
N GLU A 701 6.58 -18.86 -13.40
CA GLU A 701 7.83 -19.45 -13.88
C GLU A 701 8.21 -20.65 -13.00
N ILE A 702 8.78 -21.68 -13.62
CA ILE A 702 9.07 -22.96 -12.97
C ILE A 702 10.56 -23.09 -12.73
N LEU A 703 10.94 -23.46 -11.50
CA LEU A 703 12.32 -23.69 -11.12
C LEU A 703 12.56 -25.18 -10.80
N LYS A 704 13.67 -25.72 -11.31
CA LYS A 704 14.13 -27.07 -10.97
C LYS A 704 15.10 -27.02 -9.80
N ILE A 705 14.55 -27.01 -8.59
CA ILE A 705 15.28 -26.91 -7.32
C ILE A 705 14.73 -27.95 -6.35
N ASN A 706 15.62 -28.62 -5.62
CA ASN A 706 15.23 -29.60 -4.60
C ASN A 706 14.64 -28.90 -3.37
N TYR A 707 13.59 -29.48 -2.79
CA TYR A 707 12.85 -28.91 -1.68
C TYR A 707 12.44 -29.97 -0.65
N SER A 708 12.47 -29.62 0.63
CA SER A 708 11.88 -30.41 1.73
C SER A 708 11.04 -29.54 2.66
N PHE A 709 10.08 -30.16 3.35
CA PHE A 709 9.29 -29.45 4.37
C PHE A 709 10.15 -29.08 5.59
N GLU A 710 11.18 -29.87 5.88
CA GLU A 710 12.08 -29.67 7.00
C GLU A 710 13.00 -28.47 6.78
N GLU A 711 13.59 -28.34 5.59
CA GLU A 711 14.70 -27.41 5.31
C GLU A 711 14.38 -26.34 4.26
N GLY A 712 13.28 -26.48 3.53
CA GLY A 712 12.91 -25.60 2.44
C GLY A 712 13.73 -25.93 1.21
N ILE A 713 14.32 -24.93 0.57
CA ILE A 713 15.23 -25.18 -0.56
C ILE A 713 16.50 -25.87 -0.09
N LEU A 714 16.80 -27.03 -0.68
CA LEU A 714 18.03 -27.77 -0.46
C LEU A 714 19.13 -27.19 -1.36
N LEU A 715 19.90 -26.25 -0.81
CA LEU A 715 21.05 -25.67 -1.50
C LEU A 715 22.18 -26.70 -1.56
N THR A 716 22.54 -27.16 -2.76
CA THR A 716 23.72 -28.01 -2.94
C THR A 716 24.99 -27.21 -2.71
N ASN A 717 25.94 -27.77 -1.94
CA ASN A 717 27.27 -27.21 -1.71
C ASN A 717 28.10 -27.19 -3.01
N ASN A 718 27.80 -26.27 -3.93
CA ASN A 718 28.72 -25.96 -5.01
C ASN A 718 29.69 -24.88 -4.54
N LYS A 719 30.98 -25.22 -4.59
CA LYS A 719 32.18 -24.42 -4.26
C LYS A 719 32.36 -23.12 -5.08
N GLU A 720 31.32 -22.64 -5.75
CA GLU A 720 31.38 -21.39 -6.51
C GLU A 720 30.74 -20.28 -5.65
N GLY A 721 31.60 -19.51 -5.00
CA GLY A 721 31.41 -18.33 -4.13
C GLY A 721 30.25 -17.36 -4.43
N VAL A 722 29.02 -17.86 -4.43
CA VAL A 722 27.82 -17.05 -4.28
C VAL A 722 27.23 -17.43 -2.94
N ASP A 723 27.61 -16.68 -1.91
CA ASP A 723 26.92 -16.73 -0.64
C ASP A 723 25.43 -16.48 -0.91
N PHE A 724 24.62 -17.51 -0.65
CA PHE A 724 23.17 -17.40 -0.68
C PHE A 724 22.78 -16.53 0.52
N TRP A 725 22.48 -15.26 0.24
CA TRP A 725 22.07 -14.26 1.23
C TRP A 725 20.73 -14.61 1.88
#